data_AF-W4GDT1-F1
#
_entry.id   AF-W4GDT1-F1
#
_cell.length_a   1.000
_cell.length_b   1.000
_cell.length_c   1.000
_cell.angle_alpha   90.00
_cell.angle_beta   90.00
_cell.angle_gamma   90.00
#
_symmetry.space_group_name_H-M   'P 1'
#
loop_
_entity.id
_entity.type
_entity.pdbx_description
1 polymer ?
#
loop_
_entity_poly.entity_id
_entity_poly.type
_entity_poly.pdbx_seq_one_letter_code
_entity_poly.pdbx_strand_id
1 'polypeptide(L)'
;MKRFSTACVVAAASLGLVEGANDHQDRCTAILVGAKASVTGTPMTTHSNDCSDCDFRLVKVPPMTHAPGAMRDVLLFASQYPRYVGNARGYGYARDRLDPLSGFTNWTDTVPIAQIPQVNTTFGYLEGVYGIMNDQQLAMGESTCGAKFYAKPVGHGGAAYFDVTELTRLALERTATARAAIALMGQLAETYGYYGMFWDDSNVGADPASCAGEALTIADATGDAWMFHILPDDTGTSAVWVAQRVPDTHITAVANEFVIHSVDLADSDNFMGSANMHEIASRHGFWDPATEFDFAVAFGAKPSGWQYGITRRVWRVLTLANPHLDLSPLTDGYATTYPFSVQVAQPLAAADLMRFHRDHYENTPYDLTQGPAAGPYGNPNRYGVGHAARPGGHFERAISIFSATYTFVASIHPTNAHLGFLWFGPYAPHATMYVPIFAASTDVPPSASQGSLRHFNKSALFWSNLAVGNYASTWYKFARPVVAAAQQVVEADALAALQTVYDGAHSVLASQGDVADFLTRASHTFADKGLAASHSLFDALVTRFHDGSIVSDLTEASFTVASMGYPQSWLDRVGYYDDNITTSQSMDENCNVYLSGSIVGSFCVLVVLALAGGFHLGQRANRMGKTKRGYAYIQ
;
A
#
# COMPACT_ATOMS: atom_id res chain seq x y z
N MET A 1 39.17 60.83 7.08
CA MET A 1 38.93 60.87 5.61
C MET A 1 38.48 59.47 5.19
N LYS A 2 37.19 59.32 4.85
CA LYS A 2 36.68 59.06 3.48
C LYS A 2 37.02 57.65 2.94
N ARG A 3 36.01 56.75 2.91
CA ARG A 3 35.38 56.02 1.75
C ARG A 3 36.35 55.11 0.96
N PHE A 4 36.08 53.82 0.71
CA PHE A 4 34.99 53.20 -0.07
C PHE A 4 34.91 51.70 0.32
N SER A 5 33.74 51.15 0.69
CA SER A 5 32.83 50.35 -0.15
C SER A 5 33.48 49.24 -1.00
N THR A 6 33.30 47.98 -0.61
CA THR A 6 33.08 46.88 -1.55
C THR A 6 32.13 45.89 -0.89
N ALA A 7 30.85 45.99 -1.26
CA ALA A 7 29.85 45.00 -0.96
C ALA A 7 30.16 43.73 -1.77
N CYS A 8 30.41 42.60 -1.10
CA CYS A 8 30.31 41.30 -1.73
C CYS A 8 28.82 40.94 -1.83
N VAL A 9 28.23 41.27 -2.98
CA VAL A 9 26.98 40.67 -3.44
C VAL A 9 27.32 39.23 -3.81
N VAL A 10 27.08 38.29 -2.90
CA VAL A 10 26.93 36.88 -3.29
C VAL A 10 25.53 36.79 -3.88
N ALA A 11 25.45 36.91 -5.20
CA ALA A 11 24.27 36.56 -5.95
C ALA A 11 24.05 35.05 -5.79
N ALA A 12 23.23 34.67 -4.81
CA ALA A 12 22.61 33.35 -4.81
C ALA A 12 21.68 33.32 -6.02
N ALA A 13 22.20 32.82 -7.14
CA ALA A 13 21.37 32.40 -8.25
C ALA A 13 20.52 31.24 -7.75
N SER A 14 19.31 31.55 -7.28
CA SER A 14 18.22 30.59 -7.17
C SER A 14 17.90 30.13 -8.58
N LEU A 15 18.65 29.13 -9.05
CA LEU A 15 18.21 28.25 -10.11
C LEU A 15 16.92 27.61 -9.60
N GLY A 16 15.80 28.21 -9.96
CA GLY A 16 14.51 27.56 -9.91
C GLY A 16 14.62 26.31 -10.77
N LEU A 17 14.87 25.18 -10.11
CA LEU A 17 14.65 23.88 -10.68
C LEU A 17 13.14 23.81 -10.90
N VAL A 18 12.72 23.98 -12.15
CA VAL A 18 11.42 23.53 -12.59
C VAL A 18 11.46 22.02 -12.41
N GLU A 19 10.83 21.54 -11.34
CA GLU A 19 10.66 20.12 -11.07
C GLU A 19 9.83 19.53 -12.22
N GLY A 20 10.51 18.82 -13.11
CA GLY A 20 9.87 17.89 -14.03
C GLY A 20 9.53 16.63 -13.25
N ALA A 21 8.60 16.73 -12.30
CA ALA A 21 8.02 15.57 -11.65
C ALA A 21 7.11 14.87 -12.66
N ASN A 22 7.50 13.68 -13.13
CA ASN A 22 6.53 12.73 -13.63
C ASN A 22 5.72 12.23 -12.43
N ASP A 23 4.80 13.08 -11.97
CA ASP A 23 3.95 12.99 -10.78
C ASP A 23 2.80 11.97 -10.96
N HIS A 24 3.13 10.76 -11.41
CA HIS A 24 2.14 9.75 -11.77
C HIS A 24 2.26 8.47 -10.94
N GLN A 25 3.05 8.49 -9.85
CA GLN A 25 3.32 7.30 -9.03
C GLN A 25 2.38 7.18 -7.82
N ASP A 26 1.93 8.29 -7.25
CA ASP A 26 1.14 8.32 -6.03
C ASP A 26 -0.36 8.37 -6.38
N ARG A 27 -0.96 7.18 -6.47
CA ARG A 27 -2.27 6.96 -7.10
C ARG A 27 -2.99 5.78 -6.48
N CYS A 28 -3.89 6.00 -5.53
CA CYS A 28 -4.53 4.94 -4.75
C CYS A 28 -5.32 3.90 -5.55
N THR A 29 -5.51 2.70 -4.98
CA THR A 29 -6.47 1.69 -5.49
C THR A 29 -7.44 1.30 -4.38
N ALA A 30 -8.73 1.27 -4.68
CA ALA A 30 -9.76 0.79 -3.76
C ALA A 30 -10.62 -0.30 -4.40
N ILE A 31 -11.02 -1.28 -3.59
CA ILE A 31 -11.78 -2.46 -4.01
C ILE A 31 -12.98 -2.62 -3.08
N LEU A 32 -14.15 -2.90 -3.65
CA LEU A 32 -15.41 -3.03 -2.93
C LEU A 32 -16.10 -4.34 -3.30
N VAL A 33 -16.52 -5.10 -2.29
CA VAL A 33 -17.12 -6.43 -2.42
C VAL A 33 -18.51 -6.41 -1.79
N GLY A 34 -19.51 -6.87 -2.53
CA GLY A 34 -20.88 -7.06 -2.03
C GLY A 34 -20.98 -8.15 -0.97
N ALA A 35 -22.01 -8.08 -0.12
CA ALA A 35 -22.12 -8.94 1.05
C ALA A 35 -22.09 -10.46 0.76
N LYS A 36 -22.77 -10.91 -0.30
CA LYS A 36 -22.84 -12.33 -0.71
C LYS A 36 -21.64 -12.76 -1.56
N ALA A 37 -20.82 -11.82 -2.01
CA ALA A 37 -19.52 -12.08 -2.61
C ALA A 37 -18.41 -12.27 -1.57
N SER A 38 -18.69 -12.01 -0.28
CA SER A 38 -17.77 -12.28 0.82
C SER A 38 -18.06 -13.62 1.50
N VAL A 39 -17.02 -14.31 1.97
CA VAL A 39 -17.17 -15.52 2.80
C VAL A 39 -17.86 -15.27 4.14
N THR A 40 -17.86 -14.02 4.63
CA THR A 40 -18.48 -13.65 5.92
C THR A 40 -19.95 -13.25 5.80
N GLY A 41 -20.48 -13.12 4.58
CA GLY A 41 -21.83 -12.60 4.35
C GLY A 41 -21.98 -11.10 4.63
N THR A 42 -20.86 -10.37 4.80
CA THR A 42 -20.80 -8.92 5.00
C THR A 42 -19.96 -8.27 3.91
N PRO A 43 -20.27 -7.03 3.50
CA PRO A 43 -19.50 -6.35 2.48
C PRO A 43 -18.09 -6.02 3.01
N MET A 44 -17.13 -5.90 2.10
CA MET A 44 -15.76 -5.51 2.42
C MET A 44 -15.35 -4.34 1.54
N THR A 45 -14.62 -3.40 2.13
CA THR A 45 -13.98 -2.29 1.41
C THR A 45 -12.49 -2.26 1.72
N THR A 46 -11.70 -1.71 0.81
CA THR A 46 -10.24 -1.68 0.90
C THR A 46 -9.68 -0.37 0.34
N HIS A 47 -8.44 -0.08 0.68
CA HIS A 47 -7.72 1.07 0.13
C HIS A 47 -6.21 0.84 0.24
N SER A 48 -5.48 1.01 -0.86
CA SER A 48 -4.04 1.30 -0.86
C SER A 48 -3.81 2.81 -0.96
N ASN A 49 -3.38 3.43 0.15
CA ASN A 49 -3.06 4.86 0.18
C ASN A 49 -1.65 5.05 -0.38
N ASP A 50 -1.57 5.35 -1.67
CA ASP A 50 -0.31 5.44 -2.41
C ASP A 50 0.17 6.89 -2.44
N CYS A 51 1.10 7.22 -1.54
CA CYS A 51 1.55 8.58 -1.26
C CYS A 51 2.93 8.55 -0.59
N SER A 52 3.92 9.09 -1.29
CA SER A 52 5.34 9.00 -0.89
C SER A 52 5.72 9.89 0.29
N ASP A 53 4.92 10.91 0.60
CA ASP A 53 5.19 11.89 1.67
C ASP A 53 4.11 11.93 2.77
N CYS A 54 3.08 11.09 2.66
CA CYS A 54 1.98 11.05 3.61
C CYS A 54 2.42 10.59 5.00
N ASP A 55 1.77 11.15 6.03
CA ASP A 55 1.80 10.62 7.38
C ASP A 55 1.27 9.17 7.36
N PHE A 56 2.05 8.21 7.87
CA PHE A 56 1.66 6.80 7.84
C PHE A 56 0.87 6.33 9.07
N ARG A 57 0.70 7.20 10.06
CA ARG A 57 0.09 6.81 11.33
C ARG A 57 -1.40 6.52 11.14
N LEU A 58 -1.87 5.46 11.80
CA LEU A 58 -3.27 5.24 12.08
C LEU A 58 -3.61 5.88 13.43
N VAL A 59 -4.70 6.63 13.51
CA VAL A 59 -5.13 7.34 14.73
C VAL A 59 -6.57 6.98 15.09
N LYS A 60 -6.83 6.77 16.38
CA LYS A 60 -8.19 6.67 16.93
C LYS A 60 -8.67 8.05 17.36
N VAL A 61 -9.76 8.50 16.73
CA VAL A 61 -10.57 9.63 17.22
C VAL A 61 -11.64 9.06 18.16
N PRO A 62 -11.70 9.49 19.43
CA PRO A 62 -12.69 8.97 20.38
C PRO A 62 -14.09 9.51 20.08
N PRO A 63 -15.16 8.82 20.50
CA PRO A 63 -16.49 9.41 20.52
C PRO A 63 -16.50 10.62 21.47
N MET A 64 -17.21 11.68 21.09
CA MET A 64 -17.24 12.93 21.85
C MET A 64 -18.67 13.41 22.12
N THR A 65 -18.83 14.09 23.25
CA THR A 65 -20.06 14.83 23.60
C THR A 65 -19.78 16.32 23.51
N HIS A 66 -20.66 17.06 22.85
CA HIS A 66 -20.55 18.50 22.65
C HIS A 66 -21.74 19.23 23.32
N ALA A 67 -21.49 20.45 23.78
CA ALA A 67 -22.54 21.30 24.30
C ALA A 67 -23.52 21.71 23.19
N PRO A 68 -24.82 21.90 23.50
CA PRO A 68 -25.78 22.41 22.53
C PRO A 68 -25.31 23.73 21.90
N GLY A 69 -25.36 23.82 20.56
CA GLY A 69 -24.92 25.00 19.82
C GLY A 69 -23.40 25.09 19.60
N ALA A 70 -22.64 24.04 19.95
CA ALA A 70 -21.23 23.96 19.60
C ALA A 70 -21.02 23.99 18.07
N MET A 71 -19.82 24.41 17.68
CA MET A 71 -19.36 24.42 16.29
C MET A 71 -18.28 23.36 16.10
N ARG A 72 -18.25 22.73 14.91
CA ARG A 72 -17.20 21.83 14.46
C ARG A 72 -16.33 22.59 13.49
N ASP A 73 -15.07 22.73 13.87
CA ASP A 73 -14.00 23.22 12.99
C ASP A 73 -13.98 22.43 11.68
N VAL A 74 -13.56 23.06 10.58
CA VAL A 74 -13.32 22.39 9.30
C VAL A 74 -11.86 22.68 8.94
N LEU A 75 -11.10 21.61 8.71
CA LEU A 75 -9.66 21.69 8.51
C LEU A 75 -9.32 21.69 7.02
N LEU A 76 -8.26 22.40 6.66
CA LEU A 76 -7.67 22.26 5.33
C LEU A 76 -7.03 20.87 5.21
N PHE A 77 -7.11 20.27 4.01
CA PHE A 77 -6.39 19.04 3.69
C PHE A 77 -4.90 19.14 4.03
N ALA A 78 -4.38 18.10 4.68
CA ALA A 78 -2.97 17.92 4.95
C ALA A 78 -2.63 16.43 4.88
N SER A 79 -1.74 16.06 3.96
CA SER A 79 -1.22 14.69 3.78
C SER A 79 0.02 14.43 4.63
N GLN A 80 0.94 15.40 4.66
CA GLN A 80 2.24 15.28 5.31
C GLN A 80 2.15 15.27 6.84
N TYR A 81 3.16 14.65 7.46
CA TYR A 81 3.29 14.64 8.91
C TYR A 81 3.64 16.02 9.50
N PRO A 82 2.93 16.47 10.55
CA PRO A 82 1.69 15.92 11.10
C PRO A 82 0.46 16.44 10.35
N ARG A 83 -0.51 15.56 10.05
CA ARG A 83 -1.77 15.96 9.37
C ARG A 83 -2.67 16.86 10.22
N TYR A 84 -2.53 16.79 11.54
CA TYR A 84 -3.25 17.62 12.49
C TYR A 84 -2.41 17.78 13.77
N VAL A 85 -2.54 18.93 14.41
CA VAL A 85 -1.93 19.24 15.69
C VAL A 85 -3.00 19.81 16.61
N GLY A 86 -3.30 19.10 17.70
CA GLY A 86 -4.27 19.54 18.69
C GLY A 86 -4.95 18.38 19.40
N ASN A 87 -5.78 18.70 20.40
CA ASN A 87 -6.40 17.69 21.27
C ASN A 87 -7.82 17.28 20.85
N ALA A 88 -8.42 17.98 19.89
CA ALA A 88 -9.81 17.75 19.47
C ALA A 88 -10.04 16.45 18.69
N ARG A 89 -8.98 15.79 18.19
CA ARG A 89 -9.07 14.61 17.30
C ARG A 89 -8.40 13.36 17.89
N GLY A 90 -8.36 13.28 19.21
CA GLY A 90 -7.77 12.15 19.91
C GLY A 90 -6.27 12.30 20.18
N TYR A 91 -5.76 11.36 20.96
CA TYR A 91 -4.46 11.46 21.59
C TYR A 91 -3.27 11.36 20.62
N GLY A 92 -3.45 10.70 19.47
CA GLY A 92 -2.41 10.57 18.44
C GLY A 92 -1.96 11.89 17.81
N TYR A 93 -2.71 12.98 17.99
CA TYR A 93 -2.38 14.32 17.48
C TYR A 93 -2.00 15.32 18.58
N ALA A 94 -1.98 14.89 19.84
CA ALA A 94 -1.53 15.74 20.94
C ALA A 94 -0.05 16.14 20.71
N ARG A 95 0.28 17.41 20.99
CA ARG A 95 1.61 17.97 20.68
C ARG A 95 2.77 17.19 21.30
N ASP A 96 2.57 16.66 22.50
CA ASP A 96 3.55 15.87 23.24
C ASP A 96 3.73 14.44 22.69
N ARG A 97 2.90 14.04 21.73
CA ARG A 97 3.01 12.79 20.97
C ARG A 97 3.65 12.96 19.60
N LEU A 98 3.84 14.20 19.16
CA LEU A 98 4.48 14.46 17.88
C LEU A 98 6.00 14.40 18.03
N ASP A 99 6.67 13.92 16.99
CA ASP A 99 8.11 13.80 16.93
C ASP A 99 8.74 15.18 17.18
N PRO A 100 9.61 15.31 18.19
CA PRO A 100 10.37 16.53 18.40
C PRO A 100 11.40 16.62 17.28
N LEU A 101 11.26 17.60 16.39
CA LEU A 101 12.25 17.81 15.34
C LEU A 101 13.52 18.42 15.94
N SER A 102 14.68 17.90 15.55
CA SER A 102 15.97 18.52 15.84
C SER A 102 16.00 19.93 15.23
N GLY A 103 15.86 20.95 16.09
CA GLY A 103 15.83 22.36 15.68
C GLY A 103 14.45 22.93 15.35
N PHE A 104 13.35 22.16 15.47
CA PHE A 104 11.99 22.63 15.22
C PHE A 104 11.04 22.09 16.32
N THR A 105 11.10 22.69 17.50
CA THR A 105 10.39 22.19 18.70
C THR A 105 8.97 22.74 18.89
N ASN A 106 8.40 23.43 17.90
CA ASN A 106 7.18 24.22 18.11
C ASN A 106 6.10 23.91 17.06
N TRP A 107 5.57 22.69 17.07
CA TRP A 107 4.31 22.39 16.38
C TRP A 107 3.22 23.34 16.90
N THR A 108 2.59 24.07 15.99
CA THR A 108 1.46 24.97 16.31
C THR A 108 0.16 24.24 16.05
N ASP A 109 -0.91 24.60 16.77
CA ASP A 109 -2.21 23.98 16.54
C ASP A 109 -2.67 24.24 15.11
N THR A 110 -3.27 23.23 14.51
CA THR A 110 -3.87 23.36 13.18
C THR A 110 -4.99 24.41 13.25
N VAL A 111 -4.91 25.39 12.36
CA VAL A 111 -5.90 26.46 12.25
C VAL A 111 -7.02 25.99 11.31
N PRO A 112 -8.30 26.04 11.73
CA PRO A 112 -9.40 25.70 10.84
C PRO A 112 -9.62 26.75 9.76
N ILE A 113 -10.11 26.33 8.60
CA ILE A 113 -10.48 27.23 7.49
C ILE A 113 -11.95 27.66 7.56
N ALA A 114 -12.78 26.91 8.28
CA ALA A 114 -14.20 27.20 8.46
C ALA A 114 -14.78 26.50 9.70
N GLN A 115 -16.07 26.69 9.96
CA GLN A 115 -16.83 26.02 11.01
C GLN A 115 -18.25 25.69 10.54
N ILE A 116 -18.80 24.55 10.98
CA ILE A 116 -20.20 24.15 10.77
C ILE A 116 -20.89 23.83 12.11
N PRO A 117 -22.23 23.81 12.20
CA PRO A 117 -22.91 23.33 13.39
C PRO A 117 -22.46 21.93 13.80
N GLN A 118 -22.20 21.74 15.09
CA GLN A 118 -21.81 20.45 15.65
C GLN A 118 -23.02 19.68 16.18
N VAL A 119 -22.97 18.35 16.09
CA VAL A 119 -23.94 17.45 16.72
C VAL A 119 -23.59 17.19 18.19
N ASN A 120 -24.57 16.92 19.03
CA ASN A 120 -24.35 16.74 20.47
C ASN A 120 -23.47 15.52 20.80
N THR A 121 -23.47 14.48 19.98
CA THR A 121 -22.68 13.26 20.18
C THR A 121 -22.12 12.77 18.85
N THR A 122 -20.87 12.29 18.88
CA THR A 122 -20.19 11.70 17.72
C THR A 122 -19.75 10.26 18.02
N PHE A 123 -19.65 9.44 16.99
CA PHE A 123 -19.03 8.12 17.04
C PHE A 123 -17.50 8.22 17.08
N GLY A 124 -16.84 7.21 17.64
CA GLY A 124 -15.39 7.09 17.54
C GLY A 124 -14.98 6.37 16.26
N TYR A 125 -13.83 6.74 15.68
CA TYR A 125 -13.38 6.16 14.41
C TYR A 125 -11.86 6.07 14.28
N LEU A 126 -11.43 5.15 13.43
CA LEU A 126 -10.06 5.01 12.97
C LEU A 126 -9.88 5.86 11.71
N GLU A 127 -8.76 6.57 11.63
CA GLU A 127 -8.37 7.32 10.44
C GLU A 127 -6.89 7.20 10.12
N GLY A 128 -6.59 7.30 8.84
CA GLY A 128 -5.27 7.55 8.29
C GLY A 128 -5.22 8.96 7.71
N VAL A 129 -4.84 9.09 6.43
CA VAL A 129 -5.04 10.34 5.69
C VAL A 129 -6.53 10.69 5.67
N TYR A 130 -7.36 9.70 5.30
CA TYR A 130 -8.82 9.77 5.26
C TYR A 130 -9.46 9.09 6.48
N GLY A 131 -10.76 9.35 6.70
CA GLY A 131 -11.56 8.53 7.61
C GLY A 131 -11.69 7.10 7.09
N ILE A 132 -11.44 6.10 7.94
CA ILE A 132 -11.41 4.68 7.52
C ILE A 132 -12.60 3.89 8.04
N MET A 133 -12.81 3.80 9.36
CA MET A 133 -13.88 2.98 9.93
C MET A 133 -14.32 3.47 11.31
N ASN A 134 -15.62 3.59 11.55
CA ASN A 134 -16.15 3.95 12.87
C ASN A 134 -16.54 2.73 13.71
N ASP A 135 -16.83 2.97 14.99
CA ASP A 135 -17.30 1.98 15.95
C ASP A 135 -18.71 1.43 15.68
N GLN A 136 -19.37 1.92 14.63
CA GLN A 136 -20.63 1.38 14.08
C GLN A 136 -20.39 0.42 12.89
N GLN A 137 -19.13 0.15 12.56
CA GLN A 137 -18.69 -0.66 11.43
C GLN A 137 -19.04 -0.09 10.04
N LEU A 138 -19.26 1.22 9.94
CA LEU A 138 -19.23 1.93 8.67
C LEU A 138 -17.77 2.11 8.27
N ALA A 139 -17.38 1.59 7.10
CA ALA A 139 -16.02 1.63 6.59
C ALA A 139 -15.96 2.28 5.20
N MET A 140 -14.85 2.96 4.92
CA MET A 140 -14.60 3.68 3.67
C MET A 140 -13.17 3.44 3.18
N GLY A 141 -13.03 3.18 1.88
CA GLY A 141 -11.78 3.29 1.13
C GLY A 141 -11.87 4.42 0.11
N GLU A 142 -10.75 4.85 -0.44
CA GLU A 142 -10.67 6.05 -1.30
C GLU A 142 -9.78 5.84 -2.53
N SER A 143 -10.05 6.62 -3.58
CA SER A 143 -9.14 6.83 -4.71
C SER A 143 -9.35 8.19 -5.38
N THR A 144 -8.32 9.04 -5.32
CA THR A 144 -8.26 10.35 -5.99
C THR A 144 -8.45 10.27 -7.50
N CYS A 145 -9.47 10.94 -8.02
CA CYS A 145 -9.86 10.91 -9.42
C CYS A 145 -9.64 12.25 -10.12
N GLY A 146 -9.37 12.19 -11.43
CA GLY A 146 -9.39 13.38 -12.26
C GLY A 146 -10.82 13.85 -12.53
N ALA A 147 -11.07 15.16 -12.47
CA ALA A 147 -12.37 15.77 -12.75
C ALA A 147 -12.25 17.06 -13.58
N LYS A 148 -13.30 17.37 -14.36
CA LYS A 148 -13.31 18.54 -15.26
C LYS A 148 -13.47 19.88 -14.55
N PHE A 149 -14.06 19.88 -13.35
CA PHE A 149 -14.15 21.06 -12.50
C PHE A 149 -13.24 20.90 -11.29
N TYR A 150 -12.63 22.01 -10.87
CA TYR A 150 -11.85 22.13 -9.66
C TYR A 150 -12.22 23.45 -8.97
N ALA A 151 -12.10 23.50 -7.66
CA ALA A 151 -12.40 24.67 -6.85
C ALA A 151 -11.32 24.90 -5.81
N LYS A 152 -11.28 26.11 -5.26
CA LYS A 152 -10.34 26.50 -4.22
C LYS A 152 -11.00 26.52 -2.83
N PRO A 153 -10.27 26.15 -1.77
CA PRO A 153 -10.79 26.24 -0.42
C PRO A 153 -10.93 27.69 0.06
N VAL A 154 -11.77 27.90 1.07
CA VAL A 154 -11.82 29.14 1.85
C VAL A 154 -10.43 29.44 2.44
N GLY A 155 -10.05 30.71 2.42
CA GLY A 155 -8.72 31.15 2.86
C GLY A 155 -7.62 31.03 1.79
N HIS A 156 -7.90 30.36 0.67
CA HIS A 156 -6.97 30.15 -0.45
C HIS A 156 -7.50 30.69 -1.78
N GLY A 157 -8.41 31.68 -1.71
CA GLY A 157 -8.96 32.35 -2.90
C GLY A 157 -10.18 31.66 -3.50
N GLY A 158 -10.78 30.69 -2.81
CA GLY A 158 -12.10 30.16 -3.16
C GLY A 158 -13.08 30.16 -2.00
N ALA A 159 -14.14 29.37 -2.14
CA ALA A 159 -15.30 29.36 -1.26
C ALA A 159 -15.67 27.96 -0.73
N ALA A 160 -15.01 26.91 -1.21
CA ALA A 160 -15.31 25.55 -0.81
C ALA A 160 -14.79 25.26 0.62
N TYR A 161 -15.60 24.55 1.41
CA TYR A 161 -15.24 24.19 2.78
C TYR A 161 -14.57 22.83 2.86
N PHE A 162 -14.98 21.88 2.02
CA PHE A 162 -14.66 20.47 2.25
C PHE A 162 -13.86 19.86 1.11
N ASP A 163 -12.82 19.11 1.47
CA ASP A 163 -12.31 18.01 0.65
C ASP A 163 -12.83 16.67 1.18
N VAL A 164 -12.54 15.58 0.47
CA VAL A 164 -13.04 14.25 0.83
C VAL A 164 -12.56 13.77 2.20
N THR A 165 -11.40 14.24 2.66
CA THR A 165 -10.86 13.88 3.97
C THR A 165 -11.77 14.38 5.08
N GLU A 166 -12.16 15.66 5.07
CA GLU A 166 -13.10 16.18 6.08
C GLU A 166 -14.51 15.61 5.90
N LEU A 167 -14.95 15.32 4.67
CA LEU A 167 -16.25 14.68 4.44
C LEU A 167 -16.32 13.26 5.04
N THR A 168 -15.30 12.43 4.80
CA THR A 168 -15.23 11.07 5.37
C THR A 168 -15.17 11.10 6.89
N ARG A 169 -14.41 12.04 7.47
CA ARG A 169 -14.36 12.26 8.93
C ARG A 169 -15.75 12.62 9.49
N LEU A 170 -16.44 13.58 8.88
CA LEU A 170 -17.79 13.98 9.31
C LEU A 170 -18.82 12.86 9.15
N ALA A 171 -18.71 12.06 8.09
CA ALA A 171 -19.57 10.92 7.88
C ALA A 171 -19.38 9.86 8.97
N LEU A 172 -18.13 9.51 9.29
CA LEU A 172 -17.82 8.55 10.35
C LEU A 172 -18.18 9.08 11.75
N GLU A 173 -18.08 10.38 11.98
CA GLU A 173 -18.50 11.03 13.24
C GLU A 173 -20.02 10.93 13.47
N ARG A 174 -20.84 10.95 12.40
CA ARG A 174 -22.27 11.28 12.49
C ARG A 174 -23.21 10.20 11.97
N THR A 175 -22.70 9.15 11.31
CA THR A 175 -23.54 8.15 10.63
C THR A 175 -23.08 6.72 10.89
N ALA A 176 -23.98 5.76 10.72
CA ALA A 176 -23.74 4.32 10.94
C ALA A 176 -23.95 3.47 9.68
N THR A 177 -24.45 4.06 8.59
CA THR A 177 -24.77 3.35 7.35
C THR A 177 -24.23 4.09 6.14
N ALA A 178 -23.91 3.34 5.08
CA ALA A 178 -23.35 3.81 3.83
C ALA A 178 -24.26 4.85 3.18
N ARG A 179 -25.57 4.57 3.10
CA ARG A 179 -26.55 5.51 2.55
C ARG A 179 -26.61 6.81 3.35
N ALA A 180 -26.61 6.74 4.68
CA ALA A 180 -26.63 7.95 5.52
C ALA A 180 -25.33 8.75 5.37
N ALA A 181 -24.20 8.07 5.27
CA ALA A 181 -22.90 8.69 5.01
C ALA A 181 -22.87 9.42 3.67
N ILE A 182 -23.30 8.77 2.58
CA ILE A 182 -23.37 9.35 1.24
C ILE A 182 -24.28 10.58 1.22
N ALA A 183 -25.48 10.47 1.80
CA ALA A 183 -26.41 11.58 1.87
C ALA A 183 -25.83 12.77 2.65
N LEU A 184 -25.17 12.53 3.79
CA LEU A 184 -24.54 13.57 4.59
C LEU A 184 -23.38 14.23 3.84
N MET A 185 -22.47 13.45 3.25
CA MET A 185 -21.33 13.98 2.50
C MET A 185 -21.79 14.81 1.31
N GLY A 186 -22.73 14.29 0.53
CA GLY A 186 -23.34 15.00 -0.60
C GLY A 186 -24.00 16.31 -0.19
N GLN A 187 -24.84 16.28 0.86
CA GLN A 187 -25.51 17.48 1.37
C GLN A 187 -24.52 18.54 1.86
N LEU A 188 -23.48 18.15 2.59
CA LEU A 188 -22.46 19.07 3.09
C LEU A 188 -21.67 19.71 1.93
N ALA A 189 -21.27 18.90 0.96
CA ALA A 189 -20.57 19.35 -0.23
C ALA A 189 -21.42 20.30 -1.09
N GLU A 190 -22.71 20.00 -1.26
CA GLU A 190 -23.64 20.87 -1.98
C GLU A 190 -23.88 22.20 -1.26
N THR A 191 -23.94 22.18 0.08
CA THR A 191 -24.26 23.34 0.91
C THR A 191 -23.06 24.28 1.09
N TYR A 192 -21.86 23.73 1.27
CA TYR A 192 -20.67 24.48 1.67
C TYR A 192 -19.53 24.43 0.64
N GLY A 193 -19.74 23.75 -0.48
CA GLY A 193 -18.75 23.60 -1.55
C GLY A 193 -17.72 22.51 -1.29
N TYR A 194 -17.22 21.96 -2.39
CA TYR A 194 -16.21 20.91 -2.40
C TYR A 194 -14.97 21.36 -3.17
N TYR A 195 -13.77 20.96 -2.72
CA TYR A 195 -12.51 21.11 -3.43
C TYR A 195 -11.73 19.79 -3.42
N GLY A 196 -10.96 19.54 -4.48
CA GLY A 196 -10.10 18.34 -4.57
C GLY A 196 -8.75 18.54 -3.89
N MET A 197 -7.92 17.48 -3.91
CA MET A 197 -6.60 17.48 -3.25
C MET A 197 -5.67 18.57 -3.78
N PHE A 198 -5.74 18.85 -5.09
CA PHE A 198 -5.04 19.96 -5.73
C PHE A 198 -6.04 21.01 -6.22
N TRP A 199 -5.80 22.28 -5.89
CA TRP A 199 -6.72 23.37 -6.20
C TRP A 199 -6.07 24.55 -6.93
N ASP A 200 -4.75 24.57 -7.06
CA ASP A 200 -4.02 25.51 -7.90
C ASP A 200 -2.68 24.94 -8.39
N ASP A 201 -2.02 25.70 -9.26
CA ASP A 201 -0.73 25.38 -9.87
C ASP A 201 0.46 25.59 -8.92
N SER A 202 0.21 26.13 -7.71
CA SER A 202 1.27 26.59 -6.81
C SER A 202 1.90 25.49 -5.96
N ASN A 203 1.25 24.31 -5.86
CA ASN A 203 1.67 23.26 -4.94
C ASN A 203 2.44 22.09 -5.55
N VAL A 204 2.45 21.87 -6.87
CA VAL A 204 3.24 20.75 -7.45
C VAL A 204 3.52 20.84 -8.96
N GLY A 205 3.13 21.93 -9.65
CA GLY A 205 3.18 21.96 -11.12
C GLY A 205 2.24 20.94 -11.81
N ALA A 206 1.40 20.27 -11.02
CA ALA A 206 0.36 19.35 -11.48
C ALA A 206 -0.90 20.13 -11.87
N ASP A 207 -1.61 19.65 -12.90
CA ASP A 207 -2.91 20.16 -13.31
C ASP A 207 -3.93 19.92 -12.18
N PRO A 208 -4.58 20.94 -11.60
CA PRO A 208 -5.59 20.75 -10.55
C PRO A 208 -6.68 19.76 -10.95
N ALA A 209 -7.02 19.68 -12.23
CA ALA A 209 -8.01 18.73 -12.75
C ALA A 209 -7.62 17.27 -12.53
N SER A 210 -6.33 16.93 -12.36
CA SER A 210 -5.89 15.54 -12.17
C SER A 210 -6.28 14.93 -10.83
N CYS A 211 -6.60 15.77 -9.84
CA CYS A 211 -6.94 15.38 -8.48
C CYS A 211 -8.12 16.19 -7.91
N ALA A 212 -8.98 16.70 -8.79
CA ALA A 212 -10.12 17.53 -8.41
C ALA A 212 -11.33 16.70 -7.94
N GLY A 213 -11.42 15.44 -8.34
CA GLY A 213 -12.51 14.53 -7.97
C GLY A 213 -12.04 13.42 -7.04
N GLU A 214 -13.01 12.76 -6.40
CA GLU A 214 -12.73 11.67 -5.46
C GLU A 214 -13.75 10.54 -5.59
N ALA A 215 -13.27 9.31 -5.39
CA ALA A 215 -14.09 8.11 -5.39
C ALA A 215 -13.95 7.35 -4.08
N LEU A 216 -15.08 7.04 -3.43
CA LEU A 216 -15.14 6.32 -2.17
C LEU A 216 -15.82 4.97 -2.32
N THR A 217 -15.24 3.95 -1.69
CA THR A 217 -15.81 2.61 -1.54
C THR A 217 -16.34 2.44 -0.13
N ILE A 218 -17.65 2.36 0.04
CA ILE A 218 -18.32 2.47 1.34
C ILE A 218 -19.05 1.16 1.65
N ALA A 219 -18.76 0.57 2.80
CA ALA A 219 -19.37 -0.67 3.27
C ALA A 219 -19.89 -0.51 4.71
N ASP A 220 -21.01 -1.15 5.05
CA ASP A 220 -21.58 -1.06 6.40
C ASP A 220 -22.17 -2.39 6.92
N ALA A 221 -22.57 -2.38 8.20
CA ALA A 221 -23.16 -3.53 8.88
C ALA A 221 -24.58 -3.88 8.43
N THR A 222 -25.25 -3.05 7.62
CA THR A 222 -26.56 -3.37 7.04
C THR A 222 -26.46 -4.33 5.86
N GLY A 223 -25.24 -4.51 5.32
CA GLY A 223 -24.98 -5.34 4.15
C GLY A 223 -24.77 -4.53 2.86
N ASP A 224 -24.81 -3.21 2.94
CA ASP A 224 -24.70 -2.32 1.79
C ASP A 224 -23.24 -2.06 1.40
N ALA A 225 -22.98 -2.06 0.10
CA ALA A 225 -21.72 -1.73 -0.53
C ALA A 225 -21.97 -0.69 -1.63
N TRP A 226 -21.38 0.50 -1.51
CA TRP A 226 -21.62 1.64 -2.41
C TRP A 226 -20.32 2.25 -2.92
N MET A 227 -20.29 2.57 -4.22
CA MET A 227 -19.28 3.46 -4.80
C MET A 227 -19.85 4.88 -4.83
N PHE A 228 -19.10 5.88 -4.37
CA PHE A 228 -19.51 7.30 -4.37
C PHE A 228 -18.47 8.15 -5.07
N HIS A 229 -18.86 8.90 -6.09
CA HIS A 229 -18.02 9.85 -6.82
C HIS A 229 -18.45 11.28 -6.51
N ILE A 230 -17.48 12.16 -6.31
CA ILE A 230 -17.71 13.57 -6.05
C ILE A 230 -16.67 14.45 -6.75
N LEU A 231 -17.10 15.62 -7.20
CA LEU A 231 -16.26 16.68 -7.71
C LEU A 231 -16.88 18.06 -7.38
N PRO A 232 -16.13 19.16 -7.51
CA PRO A 232 -16.69 20.50 -7.42
C PRO A 232 -17.71 20.73 -8.53
N ASP A 233 -18.65 21.63 -8.29
CA ASP A 233 -19.47 22.16 -9.37
C ASP A 233 -18.74 23.28 -10.14
N ASP A 234 -19.38 23.80 -11.17
CA ASP A 234 -18.84 24.84 -12.03
C ASP A 234 -18.86 26.25 -11.40
N THR A 235 -19.45 26.43 -10.22
CA THR A 235 -19.39 27.70 -9.47
C THR A 235 -18.25 27.72 -8.44
N GLY A 236 -17.76 26.54 -8.04
CA GLY A 236 -16.79 26.39 -6.95
C GLY A 236 -17.37 26.66 -5.56
N THR A 237 -18.70 26.68 -5.43
CA THR A 237 -19.42 26.86 -4.16
C THR A 237 -20.32 25.68 -3.82
N SER A 238 -20.44 24.70 -4.70
CA SER A 238 -21.23 23.48 -4.48
C SER A 238 -20.42 22.26 -4.95
N ALA A 239 -21.12 21.15 -5.18
CA ALA A 239 -20.53 19.92 -5.68
C ALA A 239 -21.48 19.23 -6.67
N VAL A 240 -20.92 18.31 -7.45
CA VAL A 240 -21.65 17.31 -8.22
C VAL A 240 -21.21 15.95 -7.73
N TRP A 241 -22.16 15.08 -7.39
CA TRP A 241 -21.85 13.73 -6.92
C TRP A 241 -22.86 12.68 -7.40
N VAL A 242 -22.42 11.43 -7.44
CA VAL A 242 -23.26 10.26 -7.71
C VAL A 242 -22.75 9.08 -6.88
N ALA A 243 -23.65 8.18 -6.48
CA ALA A 243 -23.30 6.92 -5.88
C ALA A 243 -24.09 5.77 -6.52
N GLN A 244 -23.44 4.61 -6.64
CA GLN A 244 -24.02 3.40 -7.17
C GLN A 244 -23.79 2.22 -6.22
N ARG A 245 -24.86 1.46 -5.95
CA ARG A 245 -24.81 0.24 -5.13
C ARG A 245 -24.12 -0.88 -5.91
N VAL A 246 -23.22 -1.60 -5.25
CA VAL A 246 -22.64 -2.83 -5.78
C VAL A 246 -23.60 -3.99 -5.49
N PRO A 247 -23.98 -4.80 -6.49
CA PRO A 247 -24.81 -5.98 -6.25
C PRO A 247 -24.18 -6.93 -5.22
N ASP A 248 -25.00 -7.61 -4.43
CA ASP A 248 -24.50 -8.42 -3.29
C ASP A 248 -23.47 -9.48 -3.69
N THR A 249 -23.56 -10.04 -4.91
CA THR A 249 -22.67 -11.09 -5.42
C THR A 249 -21.52 -10.56 -6.28
N HIS A 250 -21.35 -9.24 -6.33
CA HIS A 250 -20.38 -8.58 -7.20
C HIS A 250 -19.18 -7.99 -6.45
N ILE A 251 -18.15 -7.69 -7.23
CA ILE A 251 -16.98 -6.91 -6.86
C ILE A 251 -16.79 -5.77 -7.87
N THR A 252 -16.27 -4.63 -7.40
CA THR A 252 -15.80 -3.52 -8.23
C THR A 252 -14.47 -2.97 -7.69
N ALA A 253 -13.81 -2.13 -8.48
CA ALA A 253 -12.61 -1.41 -8.09
C ALA A 253 -12.59 -0.01 -8.71
N VAL A 254 -11.88 0.89 -8.06
CA VAL A 254 -11.58 2.24 -8.56
C VAL A 254 -10.08 2.52 -8.42
N ALA A 255 -9.53 3.18 -9.44
CA ALA A 255 -8.08 3.34 -9.61
C ALA A 255 -7.74 4.69 -10.25
N ASN A 256 -8.09 5.78 -9.58
CA ASN A 256 -7.86 7.17 -9.98
C ASN A 256 -8.61 7.68 -11.21
N GLU A 257 -9.76 7.07 -11.50
CA GLU A 257 -10.69 7.49 -12.53
C GLU A 257 -12.10 7.06 -12.13
N PHE A 258 -13.11 7.90 -12.42
CA PHE A 258 -14.51 7.56 -12.16
C PHE A 258 -14.95 6.34 -12.99
N VAL A 259 -15.65 5.41 -12.33
CA VAL A 259 -16.13 4.14 -12.92
C VAL A 259 -17.66 4.00 -12.99
N ILE A 260 -18.41 5.02 -12.59
CA ILE A 260 -19.89 5.06 -12.65
C ILE A 260 -20.23 5.74 -13.96
N HIS A 261 -20.85 4.98 -14.86
CA HIS A 261 -21.22 5.43 -16.20
C HIS A 261 -22.70 5.82 -16.21
N SER A 262 -23.59 4.90 -16.61
CA SER A 262 -25.04 5.13 -16.66
C SER A 262 -25.62 5.38 -15.26
N VAL A 263 -26.48 6.39 -15.14
CA VAL A 263 -27.10 6.83 -13.87
C VAL A 263 -28.61 6.91 -14.01
N ASP A 264 -29.33 6.24 -13.10
CA ASP A 264 -30.79 6.37 -12.97
C ASP A 264 -31.16 6.76 -11.53
N LEU A 265 -31.35 8.07 -11.29
CA LEU A 265 -31.73 8.56 -9.96
C LEU A 265 -33.18 8.22 -9.57
N ALA A 266 -34.01 7.70 -10.50
CA ALA A 266 -35.33 7.19 -10.14
C ALA A 266 -35.24 5.82 -9.44
N ASP A 267 -34.16 5.06 -9.70
CA ASP A 267 -33.83 3.83 -8.98
C ASP A 267 -33.06 4.16 -7.68
N SER A 268 -33.78 4.64 -6.66
CA SER A 268 -33.19 4.97 -5.36
C SER A 268 -32.63 3.76 -4.60
N ASP A 269 -32.93 2.54 -5.04
CA ASP A 269 -32.37 1.33 -4.45
C ASP A 269 -30.91 1.16 -4.87
N ASN A 270 -30.56 1.56 -6.10
CA ASN A 270 -29.22 1.40 -6.66
C ASN A 270 -28.45 2.70 -6.89
N PHE A 271 -29.11 3.86 -6.87
CA PHE A 271 -28.48 5.16 -7.12
C PHE A 271 -28.84 6.23 -6.09
N MET A 272 -27.89 7.13 -5.86
CA MET A 272 -28.05 8.39 -5.15
C MET A 272 -27.21 9.45 -5.89
N GLY A 273 -27.60 10.73 -5.89
CA GLY A 273 -26.79 11.74 -6.59
C GLY A 273 -27.38 13.13 -6.57
N SER A 274 -26.59 14.11 -7.02
CA SER A 274 -26.99 15.51 -7.11
C SER A 274 -28.06 15.73 -8.19
N ALA A 275 -29.09 16.50 -7.85
CA ALA A 275 -30.15 16.85 -8.80
C ALA A 275 -29.65 17.77 -9.94
N ASN A 276 -28.54 18.49 -9.75
CA ASN A 276 -27.98 19.45 -10.69
C ASN A 276 -27.11 18.82 -11.81
N MET A 277 -26.78 17.52 -11.73
CA MET A 277 -25.75 16.91 -12.59
C MET A 277 -26.06 17.00 -14.10
N HIS A 278 -27.31 16.74 -14.49
CA HIS A 278 -27.73 16.78 -15.90
C HIS A 278 -27.72 18.21 -16.46
N GLU A 279 -28.16 19.19 -15.65
CA GLU A 279 -28.17 20.60 -16.04
C GLU A 279 -26.74 21.11 -16.26
N ILE A 280 -25.84 20.82 -15.31
CA ILE A 280 -24.44 21.24 -15.38
C ILE A 280 -23.76 20.58 -16.58
N ALA A 281 -23.95 19.27 -16.78
CA ALA A 281 -23.34 18.57 -17.91
C ALA A 281 -23.83 19.14 -19.26
N SER A 282 -25.14 19.42 -19.39
CA SER A 282 -25.72 19.96 -20.61
C SER A 282 -25.23 21.39 -20.91
N ARG A 283 -25.22 22.29 -19.92
CA ARG A 283 -24.83 23.70 -20.14
C ARG A 283 -23.36 23.91 -20.52
N HIS A 284 -22.49 22.97 -20.11
CA HIS A 284 -21.07 22.95 -20.48
C HIS A 284 -20.78 22.12 -21.74
N GLY A 285 -21.80 21.52 -22.35
CA GLY A 285 -21.64 20.66 -23.53
C GLY A 285 -20.88 19.36 -23.23
N PHE A 286 -20.87 18.92 -21.98
CA PHE A 286 -20.27 17.64 -21.58
C PHE A 286 -21.16 16.44 -21.88
N TRP A 287 -22.45 16.69 -22.10
CA TRP A 287 -23.45 15.68 -22.44
C TRP A 287 -24.49 16.28 -23.40
N ASP A 288 -24.90 15.48 -24.37
CA ASP A 288 -26.04 15.78 -25.25
C ASP A 288 -27.32 15.20 -24.61
N PRO A 289 -28.33 16.02 -24.26
CA PRO A 289 -29.58 15.53 -23.69
C PRO A 289 -30.34 14.51 -24.55
N ALA A 290 -29.98 14.35 -25.82
CA ALA A 290 -30.54 13.32 -26.71
C ALA A 290 -29.89 11.94 -26.55
N THR A 291 -28.78 11.81 -25.80
CA THR A 291 -28.05 10.55 -25.58
C THR A 291 -28.19 10.07 -24.13
N GLU A 292 -27.84 8.81 -23.89
CA GLU A 292 -27.72 8.29 -22.51
C GLU A 292 -26.68 9.10 -21.73
N PHE A 293 -26.97 9.36 -20.45
CA PHE A 293 -26.08 10.10 -19.57
C PHE A 293 -25.01 9.17 -18.99
N ASP A 294 -23.74 9.57 -19.12
CA ASP A 294 -22.59 8.85 -18.59
C ASP A 294 -21.80 9.79 -17.67
N PHE A 295 -21.82 9.52 -16.37
CA PHE A 295 -21.22 10.41 -15.37
C PHE A 295 -19.69 10.50 -15.51
N ALA A 296 -19.00 9.37 -15.68
CA ALA A 296 -17.55 9.33 -15.84
C ALA A 296 -17.10 10.12 -17.08
N VAL A 297 -17.81 9.98 -18.22
CA VAL A 297 -17.53 10.74 -19.44
C VAL A 297 -17.89 12.22 -19.28
N ALA A 298 -19.01 12.52 -18.63
CA ALA A 298 -19.48 13.89 -18.45
C ALA A 298 -18.56 14.70 -17.52
N PHE A 299 -18.07 14.11 -16.43
CA PHE A 299 -17.40 14.85 -15.37
C PHE A 299 -15.96 14.43 -15.08
N GLY A 300 -15.54 13.23 -15.50
CA GLY A 300 -14.16 12.77 -15.33
C GLY A 300 -13.16 13.48 -16.25
N ALA A 301 -11.98 13.78 -15.72
CA ALA A 301 -10.87 14.26 -16.53
C ALA A 301 -10.25 13.09 -17.32
N LYS A 302 -10.16 13.24 -18.64
CA LYS A 302 -9.60 12.20 -19.50
C LYS A 302 -8.11 12.00 -19.20
N PRO A 303 -7.63 10.78 -18.93
CA PRO A 303 -6.21 10.50 -18.77
C PRO A 303 -5.46 10.80 -20.08
N SER A 304 -4.57 11.80 -20.08
CA SER A 304 -3.79 12.17 -21.26
C SER A 304 -2.58 11.24 -21.45
N GLY A 305 -2.75 10.18 -22.26
CA GLY A 305 -1.63 9.32 -22.70
C GLY A 305 -1.08 8.34 -21.66
N TRP A 306 -1.80 8.17 -20.53
CA TRP A 306 -1.43 7.28 -19.42
C TRP A 306 -2.61 6.42 -18.93
N GLN A 307 -3.66 6.26 -19.74
CA GLN A 307 -4.89 5.58 -19.33
C GLN A 307 -4.66 4.15 -18.82
N TYR A 308 -3.65 3.44 -19.34
CA TYR A 308 -3.41 2.05 -18.94
C TYR A 308 -2.80 1.91 -17.54
N GLY A 309 -2.14 2.93 -16.99
CA GLY A 309 -1.74 2.93 -15.57
C GLY A 309 -2.93 3.05 -14.60
N ILE A 310 -4.12 3.36 -15.13
CA ILE A 310 -5.39 3.47 -14.40
C ILE A 310 -6.23 2.23 -14.69
N THR A 311 -6.68 2.08 -15.93
CA THR A 311 -7.71 1.11 -16.33
C THR A 311 -7.26 -0.33 -16.16
N ARG A 312 -5.97 -0.66 -16.34
CA ARG A 312 -5.49 -2.04 -16.16
C ARG A 312 -5.59 -2.51 -14.72
N ARG A 313 -5.51 -1.62 -13.72
CA ARG A 313 -5.71 -2.01 -12.32
C ARG A 313 -7.13 -2.47 -12.06
N VAL A 314 -8.11 -1.73 -12.58
CA VAL A 314 -9.53 -2.12 -12.52
C VAL A 314 -9.72 -3.46 -13.22
N TRP A 315 -9.25 -3.60 -14.47
CA TRP A 315 -9.27 -4.87 -15.19
C TRP A 315 -8.68 -6.03 -14.38
N ARG A 316 -7.53 -5.80 -13.74
CA ARG A 316 -6.83 -6.83 -12.99
C ARG A 316 -7.61 -7.26 -11.76
N VAL A 317 -8.21 -6.35 -11.01
CA VAL A 317 -9.08 -6.73 -9.88
C VAL A 317 -10.27 -7.57 -10.36
N LEU A 318 -10.95 -7.13 -11.43
CA LEU A 318 -12.12 -7.85 -11.96
C LEU A 318 -11.74 -9.27 -12.43
N THR A 319 -10.62 -9.42 -13.15
CA THR A 319 -10.15 -10.72 -13.67
C THR A 319 -9.54 -11.62 -12.60
N LEU A 320 -8.94 -11.07 -11.54
CA LEU A 320 -8.50 -11.85 -10.37
C LEU A 320 -9.69 -12.43 -9.61
N ALA A 321 -10.79 -11.67 -9.49
CA ALA A 321 -12.00 -12.12 -8.81
C ALA A 321 -12.86 -13.08 -9.65
N ASN A 322 -12.78 -12.97 -10.98
CA ASN A 322 -13.43 -13.90 -11.89
C ASN A 322 -12.53 -14.17 -13.13
N PRO A 323 -11.70 -15.24 -13.07
CA PRO A 323 -10.80 -15.61 -14.16
C PRO A 323 -11.51 -16.11 -15.43
N HIS A 324 -12.83 -16.29 -15.40
CA HIS A 324 -13.63 -16.71 -16.55
C HIS A 324 -14.14 -15.52 -17.39
N LEU A 325 -13.87 -14.29 -16.96
CA LEU A 325 -14.23 -13.09 -17.72
C LEU A 325 -13.38 -12.99 -18.98
N ASP A 326 -14.03 -12.86 -20.13
CA ASP A 326 -13.39 -12.40 -21.37
C ASP A 326 -13.36 -10.86 -21.38
N LEU A 327 -12.61 -10.28 -20.44
CA LEU A 327 -12.44 -8.84 -20.32
C LEU A 327 -11.10 -8.43 -20.90
N SER A 328 -11.12 -7.59 -21.94
CA SER A 328 -9.90 -7.04 -22.55
C SER A 328 -9.13 -6.16 -21.54
N PRO A 329 -7.79 -6.28 -21.44
CA PRO A 329 -6.97 -5.33 -20.68
C PRO A 329 -6.78 -3.97 -21.40
N LEU A 330 -7.34 -3.85 -22.61
CA LEU A 330 -7.31 -2.64 -23.43
C LEU A 330 -8.73 -2.09 -23.54
N THR A 331 -8.88 -0.84 -23.11
CA THR A 331 -10.10 -0.05 -23.20
C THR A 331 -9.77 1.39 -23.61
N ASP A 332 -10.81 2.21 -23.77
CA ASP A 332 -10.68 3.63 -24.06
C ASP A 332 -10.22 4.44 -22.84
N GLY A 333 -10.16 5.76 -22.99
CA GLY A 333 -9.66 6.64 -21.95
C GLY A 333 -10.57 6.77 -20.74
N TYR A 334 -11.82 6.32 -20.80
CA TYR A 334 -12.80 6.39 -19.69
C TYR A 334 -13.23 5.00 -19.23
N ALA A 335 -12.56 3.95 -19.72
CA ALA A 335 -12.94 2.56 -19.47
C ALA A 335 -14.39 2.22 -19.84
N THR A 336 -14.98 2.83 -20.87
CA THR A 336 -16.43 2.66 -21.19
C THR A 336 -16.82 1.23 -21.55
N THR A 337 -15.85 0.37 -21.87
CA THR A 337 -16.08 -1.05 -22.15
C THR A 337 -16.04 -1.93 -20.89
N TYR A 338 -15.67 -1.40 -19.73
CA TYR A 338 -15.66 -2.15 -18.48
C TYR A 338 -17.01 -2.03 -17.77
N PRO A 339 -17.55 -3.12 -17.22
CA PRO A 339 -18.75 -3.03 -16.40
C PRO A 339 -18.41 -2.33 -15.07
N PHE A 340 -19.39 -1.64 -14.49
CA PHE A 340 -19.26 -1.05 -13.15
C PHE A 340 -18.81 -2.09 -12.11
N SER A 341 -19.32 -3.32 -12.20
CA SER A 341 -18.96 -4.42 -11.30
C SER A 341 -19.15 -5.78 -11.99
N VAL A 342 -18.52 -6.83 -11.46
CA VAL A 342 -18.63 -8.20 -11.98
C VAL A 342 -18.99 -9.17 -10.88
N GLN A 343 -19.73 -10.22 -11.22
CA GLN A 343 -19.96 -11.34 -10.30
C GLN A 343 -18.65 -12.07 -10.02
N VAL A 344 -18.37 -12.34 -8.74
CA VAL A 344 -17.19 -13.12 -8.33
C VAL A 344 -17.34 -14.58 -8.75
N ALA A 345 -16.23 -15.24 -9.11
CA ALA A 345 -16.27 -16.66 -9.45
C ALA A 345 -16.56 -17.53 -8.22
N GLN A 346 -16.08 -17.12 -7.04
CA GLN A 346 -16.32 -17.71 -5.73
C GLN A 346 -16.32 -16.62 -4.66
N PRO A 347 -16.99 -16.81 -3.50
CA PRO A 347 -16.92 -15.88 -2.39
C PRO A 347 -15.46 -15.62 -1.95
N LEU A 348 -15.14 -14.35 -1.69
CA LEU A 348 -13.81 -13.85 -1.37
C LEU A 348 -13.65 -13.68 0.15
N ALA A 349 -12.49 -14.07 0.67
CA ALA A 349 -12.06 -13.75 2.02
C ALA A 349 -11.22 -12.46 2.04
N ALA A 350 -11.04 -11.86 3.22
CA ALA A 350 -10.14 -10.71 3.38
C ALA A 350 -8.72 -11.01 2.85
N ALA A 351 -8.22 -12.24 3.02
CA ALA A 351 -6.92 -12.67 2.50
C ALA A 351 -6.83 -12.63 0.96
N ASP A 352 -7.95 -12.82 0.24
CA ASP A 352 -7.98 -12.66 -1.21
C ASP A 352 -7.77 -11.20 -1.61
N LEU A 353 -8.41 -10.27 -0.89
CA LEU A 353 -8.25 -8.83 -1.14
C LEU A 353 -6.84 -8.33 -0.76
N MET A 354 -6.26 -8.84 0.33
CA MET A 354 -4.85 -8.59 0.66
C MET A 354 -3.93 -9.09 -0.46
N ARG A 355 -4.22 -10.25 -1.06
CA ARG A 355 -3.48 -10.78 -2.21
C ARG A 355 -3.66 -9.90 -3.45
N PHE A 356 -4.86 -9.39 -3.73
CA PHE A 356 -5.10 -8.49 -4.87
C PHE A 356 -4.28 -7.20 -4.74
N HIS A 357 -4.19 -6.64 -3.54
CA HIS A 357 -3.33 -5.48 -3.26
C HIS A 357 -1.83 -5.75 -3.43
N ARG A 358 -1.41 -7.02 -3.43
CA ARG A 358 -0.01 -7.44 -3.62
C ARG A 358 0.37 -7.67 -5.09
N ASP A 359 -0.58 -7.58 -6.01
CA ASP A 359 -0.43 -7.97 -7.40
C ASP A 359 0.31 -6.90 -8.23
N HIS A 360 1.21 -7.38 -9.09
CA HIS A 360 1.94 -6.62 -10.11
C HIS A 360 1.72 -7.20 -11.50
N TYR A 361 0.49 -7.65 -11.76
CA TYR A 361 0.04 -8.30 -12.99
C TYR A 361 0.70 -9.65 -13.25
N GLU A 362 1.04 -10.40 -12.19
CA GLU A 362 1.74 -11.68 -12.31
C GLU A 362 1.01 -12.64 -13.25
N ASN A 363 1.77 -13.32 -14.12
CA ASN A 363 1.27 -14.25 -15.15
C ASN A 363 0.44 -13.60 -16.27
N THR A 364 0.66 -12.32 -16.55
CA THR A 364 0.08 -11.62 -17.70
C THR A 364 1.18 -10.99 -18.56
N PRO A 365 0.87 -10.49 -19.78
CA PRO A 365 1.83 -9.71 -20.56
C PRO A 365 2.33 -8.42 -19.88
N TYR A 366 1.70 -7.99 -18.79
CA TYR A 366 2.01 -6.76 -18.05
C TYR A 366 2.79 -7.01 -16.75
N ASP A 367 3.19 -8.26 -16.51
CA ASP A 367 3.88 -8.70 -15.29
C ASP A 367 5.17 -7.90 -15.04
N LEU A 368 5.16 -7.08 -13.97
CA LEU A 368 6.30 -6.23 -13.62
C LEU A 368 7.49 -7.00 -13.05
N THR A 369 7.32 -8.27 -12.68
CA THR A 369 8.43 -9.12 -12.22
C THR A 369 9.26 -9.67 -13.37
N GLN A 370 8.83 -9.42 -14.61
CA GLN A 370 9.45 -9.97 -15.82
C GLN A 370 10.11 -8.89 -16.71
N GLY A 371 10.96 -9.36 -17.62
CA GLY A 371 11.57 -8.53 -18.65
C GLY A 371 12.75 -7.67 -18.17
N PRO A 372 13.37 -6.90 -19.08
CA PRO A 372 14.58 -6.13 -18.77
C PRO A 372 14.39 -5.11 -17.65
N ALA A 373 13.21 -4.48 -17.58
CA ALA A 373 12.91 -3.46 -16.58
C ALA A 373 12.85 -4.02 -15.15
N ALA A 374 12.65 -5.33 -14.98
CA ALA A 374 12.67 -5.98 -13.68
C ALA A 374 14.08 -6.36 -13.20
N GLY A 375 15.11 -6.11 -14.03
CA GLY A 375 16.48 -6.49 -13.74
C GLY A 375 16.69 -8.02 -13.68
N PRO A 376 17.84 -8.47 -13.18
CA PRO A 376 18.18 -9.91 -13.18
C PRO A 376 17.37 -10.72 -12.16
N TYR A 377 16.78 -10.06 -11.16
CA TYR A 377 16.10 -10.72 -10.05
C TYR A 377 14.61 -10.37 -9.96
N GLY A 378 14.02 -9.75 -10.97
CA GLY A 378 12.56 -9.61 -11.08
C GLY A 378 11.93 -8.56 -10.16
N ASN A 379 12.63 -7.46 -9.87
CA ASN A 379 12.10 -6.37 -9.04
C ASN A 379 10.93 -5.68 -9.76
N PRO A 380 9.71 -5.63 -9.17
CA PRO A 380 8.56 -4.98 -9.82
C PRO A 380 8.55 -3.45 -9.70
N ASN A 381 9.40 -2.85 -8.86
CA ASN A 381 9.38 -1.41 -8.63
C ASN A 381 9.86 -0.62 -9.85
N ARG A 382 9.18 0.49 -10.15
CA ARG A 382 9.48 1.41 -11.25
C ARG A 382 9.55 2.84 -10.72
N TYR A 383 10.77 3.38 -10.61
CA TYR A 383 11.01 4.71 -10.09
C TYR A 383 10.83 5.80 -11.16
N GLY A 384 10.67 7.05 -10.70
CA GLY A 384 10.56 8.21 -11.57
C GLY A 384 11.82 8.37 -12.43
N VAL A 385 11.63 8.86 -13.65
CA VAL A 385 12.76 9.22 -14.52
C VAL A 385 13.31 10.58 -14.08
N GLY A 386 14.64 10.76 -14.20
CA GLY A 386 15.27 12.03 -13.86
C GLY A 386 14.88 13.17 -14.82
N HIS A 387 15.03 14.41 -14.35
CA HIS A 387 14.68 15.66 -15.05
C HIS A 387 15.27 15.83 -16.46
N ALA A 388 16.39 15.15 -16.75
CA ALA A 388 17.04 15.18 -18.06
C ALA A 388 16.47 14.15 -19.07
N ALA A 389 15.54 13.29 -18.63
CA ALA A 389 14.91 12.31 -19.50
C ALA A 389 14.03 13.01 -20.55
N ARG A 390 14.04 12.46 -21.77
CA ARG A 390 13.15 12.95 -22.83
C ARG A 390 11.69 12.75 -22.40
N PRO A 391 10.82 13.76 -22.57
CA PRO A 391 9.39 13.61 -22.34
C PRO A 391 8.78 12.53 -23.24
N GLY A 392 7.76 11.84 -22.72
CA GLY A 392 7.05 10.78 -23.42
C GLY A 392 7.52 9.38 -23.02
N GLY A 393 6.55 8.51 -22.76
CA GLY A 393 6.77 7.16 -22.24
C GLY A 393 6.38 7.06 -20.75
N HIS A 394 6.06 5.84 -20.33
CA HIS A 394 5.70 5.51 -18.96
C HIS A 394 5.94 4.02 -18.72
N PHE A 395 6.14 3.67 -17.46
CA PHE A 395 6.00 2.28 -17.02
C PHE A 395 4.53 1.98 -16.71
N GLU A 396 4.20 0.70 -16.77
CA GLU A 396 2.95 0.16 -16.25
C GLU A 396 2.85 0.42 -14.73
N ARG A 397 1.63 0.64 -14.23
CA ARG A 397 1.35 0.89 -12.82
C ARG A 397 0.56 -0.29 -12.23
N ALA A 398 1.27 -1.12 -11.46
CA ALA A 398 0.72 -2.26 -10.71
C ALA A 398 -0.17 -1.82 -9.55
N ILE A 399 -1.04 -2.69 -9.03
CA ILE A 399 -1.85 -2.41 -7.83
C ILE A 399 -0.94 -2.15 -6.63
N SER A 400 0.01 -3.05 -6.38
CA SER A 400 1.02 -2.86 -5.34
C SER A 400 2.13 -1.93 -5.81
N ILE A 401 2.51 -0.96 -4.96
CA ILE A 401 3.63 -0.06 -5.23
C ILE A 401 4.39 0.28 -3.93
N PHE A 402 5.68 0.59 -4.07
CA PHE A 402 6.57 0.95 -2.97
C PHE A 402 6.21 2.28 -2.28
N SER A 403 5.42 3.15 -2.93
CA SER A 403 4.95 4.41 -2.35
C SER A 403 3.66 4.27 -1.53
N ALA A 404 3.12 3.06 -1.37
CA ALA A 404 2.00 2.84 -0.46
C ALA A 404 2.40 3.21 0.98
N THR A 405 1.72 4.21 1.53
CA THR A 405 1.85 4.61 2.92
C THR A 405 1.27 3.51 3.83
N TYR A 406 0.09 3.02 3.46
CA TYR A 406 -0.58 1.89 4.10
C TYR A 406 -1.60 1.27 3.13
N THR A 407 -2.03 0.07 3.49
CA THR A 407 -3.13 -0.65 2.86
C THR A 407 -4.03 -1.24 3.94
N PHE A 408 -5.32 -1.34 3.69
CA PHE A 408 -6.21 -2.09 4.58
C PHE A 408 -7.31 -2.86 3.86
N VAL A 409 -7.81 -3.88 4.56
CA VAL A 409 -9.11 -4.50 4.29
C VAL A 409 -10.01 -4.30 5.51
N ALA A 410 -11.12 -3.59 5.34
CA ALA A 410 -12.11 -3.43 6.39
C ALA A 410 -13.01 -4.66 6.46
N SER A 411 -13.03 -5.28 7.64
CA SER A 411 -13.79 -6.49 7.93
C SER A 411 -14.96 -6.15 8.87
N ILE A 412 -16.16 -6.22 8.33
CA ILE A 412 -17.41 -5.97 9.06
C ILE A 412 -17.89 -7.30 9.66
N HIS A 413 -18.17 -7.30 10.96
CA HIS A 413 -18.66 -8.47 11.66
C HIS A 413 -20.18 -8.62 11.47
N PRO A 414 -20.69 -9.81 11.09
CA PRO A 414 -22.07 -10.01 10.65
C PRO A 414 -23.13 -9.78 11.73
N THR A 415 -22.78 -9.97 13.00
CA THR A 415 -23.78 -10.00 14.08
C THR A 415 -23.42 -9.20 15.33
N ASN A 416 -22.21 -8.64 15.41
CA ASN A 416 -21.72 -7.98 16.62
C ASN A 416 -21.11 -6.64 16.25
N ALA A 417 -21.74 -5.56 16.71
CA ALA A 417 -21.38 -4.19 16.37
C ALA A 417 -19.95 -3.80 16.81
N HIS A 418 -19.38 -4.49 17.81
CA HIS A 418 -18.06 -4.14 18.35
C HIS A 418 -16.88 -4.85 17.68
N LEU A 419 -17.15 -5.90 16.89
CA LEU A 419 -16.10 -6.80 16.40
C LEU A 419 -15.61 -6.48 14.99
N GLY A 420 -16.02 -5.33 14.43
CA GLY A 420 -15.48 -4.81 13.19
C GLY A 420 -14.05 -4.34 13.34
N PHE A 421 -13.21 -4.65 12.35
CA PHE A 421 -11.78 -4.37 12.42
C PHE A 421 -11.17 -4.16 11.04
N LEU A 422 -9.97 -3.57 11.03
CA LEU A 422 -9.12 -3.46 9.86
C LEU A 422 -8.09 -4.57 9.90
N TRP A 423 -7.91 -5.28 8.79
CA TRP A 423 -6.59 -5.82 8.49
C TRP A 423 -5.73 -4.67 8.00
N PHE A 424 -4.88 -4.12 8.87
CA PHE A 424 -4.06 -2.94 8.57
C PHE A 424 -2.63 -3.34 8.23
N GLY A 425 -2.14 -2.90 7.07
CA GLY A 425 -0.81 -3.17 6.56
C GLY A 425 -0.08 -1.86 6.24
N PRO A 426 0.73 -1.31 7.15
CA PRO A 426 1.52 -0.11 6.86
C PRO A 426 2.68 -0.46 5.92
N TYR A 427 3.00 0.44 4.98
CA TYR A 427 3.88 0.25 3.82
C TYR A 427 3.29 -0.61 2.67
N ALA A 428 4.04 -0.77 1.59
CA ALA A 428 3.71 -1.51 0.37
C ALA A 428 3.07 -2.90 0.64
N PRO A 429 1.91 -3.22 0.04
CA PRO A 429 1.19 -4.48 0.30
C PRO A 429 2.03 -5.75 0.10
N HIS A 430 2.92 -5.76 -0.91
CA HIS A 430 3.79 -6.90 -1.20
C HIS A 430 4.85 -7.17 -0.14
N ALA A 431 5.14 -6.21 0.74
CA ALA A 431 6.14 -6.31 1.79
C ALA A 431 5.55 -6.24 3.21
N THR A 432 4.36 -5.66 3.38
CA THR A 432 3.71 -5.51 4.68
C THR A 432 3.12 -6.82 5.21
N MET A 433 3.05 -6.92 6.54
CA MET A 433 2.27 -7.92 7.26
C MET A 433 0.99 -7.28 7.77
N TYR A 434 -0.17 -7.80 7.38
CA TYR A 434 -1.43 -7.25 7.85
C TYR A 434 -1.73 -7.68 9.29
N VAL A 435 -2.12 -6.73 10.13
CA VAL A 435 -2.47 -6.97 11.55
C VAL A 435 -3.90 -6.48 11.84
N PRO A 436 -4.71 -7.25 12.59
CA PRO A 436 -6.03 -6.80 13.02
C PRO A 436 -5.98 -5.59 13.98
N ILE A 437 -6.73 -4.53 13.66
CA ILE A 437 -6.97 -3.37 14.53
C ILE A 437 -8.48 -3.12 14.62
N PHE A 438 -9.05 -3.29 15.80
CA PHE A 438 -10.50 -3.17 16.02
C PHE A 438 -10.97 -1.72 16.02
N ALA A 439 -12.07 -1.43 15.33
CA ALA A 439 -12.62 -0.07 15.29
C ALA A 439 -13.17 0.38 16.65
N ALA A 440 -13.67 -0.56 17.45
CA ALA A 440 -14.17 -0.30 18.80
C ALA A 440 -13.06 -0.11 19.85
N SER A 441 -11.77 -0.25 19.50
CA SER A 441 -10.66 0.02 20.42
C SER A 441 -10.63 1.47 20.90
N THR A 442 -10.16 1.66 22.13
CA THR A 442 -9.93 2.98 22.74
C THR A 442 -8.68 3.69 22.23
N ASP A 443 -7.70 2.94 21.71
CA ASP A 443 -6.46 3.47 21.14
C ASP A 443 -5.92 2.53 20.05
N VAL A 444 -4.97 3.03 19.26
CA VAL A 444 -4.25 2.27 18.23
C VAL A 444 -2.88 1.83 18.78
N PRO A 445 -2.42 0.60 18.48
CA PRO A 445 -1.08 0.14 18.89
C PRO A 445 0.03 1.15 18.56
N PRO A 446 0.96 1.45 19.49
CA PRO A 446 2.05 2.40 19.27
C PRO A 446 2.85 2.14 17.98
N SER A 447 3.02 0.88 17.60
CA SER A 447 3.73 0.49 16.39
C SER A 447 3.01 0.86 15.09
N ALA A 448 1.70 1.14 15.13
CA ALA A 448 0.90 1.64 14.00
C ALA A 448 0.55 3.14 14.11
N SER A 449 0.68 3.74 15.29
CA SER A 449 0.22 5.11 15.58
C SER A 449 1.34 6.14 15.83
N GLN A 450 2.61 5.74 15.77
CA GLN A 450 3.76 6.63 16.07
C GLN A 450 4.83 6.61 14.99
N GLY A 451 5.59 7.72 14.93
CA GLY A 451 6.67 7.95 13.98
C GLY A 451 6.28 8.85 12.81
N SER A 452 7.25 9.16 11.97
CA SER A 452 7.08 9.96 10.75
C SER A 452 8.14 9.59 9.71
N LEU A 453 7.97 10.08 8.48
CA LEU A 453 8.97 9.94 7.41
C LEU A 453 10.27 10.73 7.67
N ARG A 454 10.32 11.54 8.73
CA ARG A 454 11.46 12.42 9.04
C ARG A 454 12.60 11.71 9.73
N HIS A 455 12.36 10.55 10.33
CA HIS A 455 13.39 9.75 10.97
C HIS A 455 13.02 8.27 10.95
N PHE A 456 14.02 7.41 10.75
CA PHE A 456 13.83 5.97 10.84
C PHE A 456 13.51 5.56 12.27
N ASN A 457 12.44 4.80 12.47
CA ASN A 457 12.04 4.26 13.77
C ASN A 457 11.66 2.78 13.64
N LYS A 458 12.56 1.89 14.08
CA LYS A 458 12.32 0.44 14.04
C LYS A 458 11.13 -0.03 14.89
N SER A 459 10.64 0.78 15.82
CA SER A 459 9.44 0.44 16.61
C SER A 459 8.14 0.69 15.84
N ALA A 460 8.20 1.38 14.70
CA ALA A 460 7.06 1.56 13.81
C ALA A 460 6.99 0.40 12.79
N LEU A 461 5.79 -0.14 12.59
CA LEU A 461 5.51 -1.15 11.59
C LEU A 461 5.83 -0.64 10.18
N PHE A 462 5.52 0.63 9.87
CA PHE A 462 5.85 1.23 8.58
C PHE A 462 7.33 1.08 8.24
N TRP A 463 8.22 1.56 9.11
CA TRP A 463 9.67 1.50 8.87
C TRP A 463 10.23 0.07 8.85
N SER A 464 9.66 -0.81 9.67
CA SER A 464 10.08 -2.23 9.71
C SER A 464 9.70 -2.96 8.43
N ASN A 465 8.47 -2.77 7.94
CA ASN A 465 8.01 -3.31 6.66
C ASN A 465 8.72 -2.66 5.47
N LEU A 466 9.02 -1.36 5.55
CA LEU A 466 9.80 -0.63 4.54
C LEU A 466 11.20 -1.23 4.39
N ALA A 467 11.88 -1.51 5.52
CA ALA A 467 13.20 -2.14 5.51
C ALA A 467 13.16 -3.53 4.85
N VAL A 468 12.16 -4.36 5.20
CA VAL A 468 11.92 -5.66 4.55
C VAL A 468 11.74 -5.49 3.04
N GLY A 469 10.83 -4.62 2.61
CA GLY A 469 10.49 -4.47 1.19
C GLY A 469 11.64 -3.91 0.37
N ASN A 470 12.34 -2.88 0.86
CA ASN A 470 13.49 -2.31 0.17
C ASN A 470 14.62 -3.33 0.03
N TYR A 471 14.93 -4.07 1.10
CA TYR A 471 15.96 -5.11 1.04
C TYR A 471 15.57 -6.24 0.07
N ALA A 472 14.36 -6.78 0.23
CA ALA A 472 13.84 -7.86 -0.60
C ALA A 472 13.79 -7.48 -2.08
N SER A 473 13.54 -6.21 -2.42
CA SER A 473 13.47 -5.73 -3.81
C SER A 473 14.76 -5.94 -4.60
N THR A 474 15.91 -5.95 -3.93
CA THR A 474 17.22 -6.17 -4.57
C THR A 474 17.33 -7.58 -5.14
N TRP A 475 16.79 -8.57 -4.42
CA TRP A 475 16.91 -10.00 -4.73
C TRP A 475 15.52 -10.64 -4.92
N TYR A 476 14.60 -9.89 -5.54
CA TYR A 476 13.15 -10.13 -5.44
C TYR A 476 12.74 -11.58 -5.70
N LYS A 477 13.22 -12.20 -6.78
CA LYS A 477 12.96 -13.61 -7.13
C LYS A 477 13.25 -14.59 -6.00
N PHE A 478 14.28 -14.35 -5.20
CA PHE A 478 14.70 -15.22 -4.09
C PHE A 478 14.08 -14.80 -2.75
N ALA A 479 14.01 -13.49 -2.50
CA ALA A 479 13.53 -12.93 -1.24
C ALA A 479 12.00 -12.93 -1.13
N ARG A 480 11.27 -12.66 -2.22
CA ARG A 480 9.81 -12.54 -2.24
C ARG A 480 9.09 -13.81 -1.74
N PRO A 481 9.49 -15.04 -2.08
CA PRO A 481 8.91 -16.25 -1.49
C PRO A 481 9.09 -16.34 0.03
N VAL A 482 10.23 -15.87 0.57
CA VAL A 482 10.48 -15.86 2.02
C VAL A 482 9.60 -14.81 2.70
N VAL A 483 9.45 -13.63 2.10
CA VAL A 483 8.49 -12.60 2.55
C VAL A 483 7.06 -13.14 2.53
N ALA A 484 6.67 -13.82 1.45
CA ALA A 484 5.33 -14.43 1.32
C ALA A 484 5.04 -15.44 2.43
N ALA A 485 6.00 -16.33 2.71
CA ALA A 485 5.85 -17.33 3.75
C ALA A 485 5.68 -16.69 5.14
N ALA A 486 6.46 -15.65 5.44
CA ALA A 486 6.33 -14.93 6.71
C ALA A 486 4.98 -14.19 6.82
N GLN A 487 4.53 -13.51 5.76
CA GLN A 487 3.20 -12.90 5.70
C GLN A 487 2.11 -13.93 5.97
N GLN A 488 2.16 -15.08 5.30
CA GLN A 488 1.19 -16.15 5.46
C GLN A 488 1.13 -16.70 6.90
N VAL A 489 2.28 -16.89 7.55
CA VAL A 489 2.33 -17.34 8.95
C VAL A 489 1.66 -16.32 9.86
N VAL A 490 2.06 -15.04 9.79
CA VAL A 490 1.52 -13.99 10.67
C VAL A 490 0.02 -13.79 10.45
N GLU A 491 -0.42 -13.76 9.20
CA GLU A 491 -1.83 -13.54 8.84
C GLU A 491 -2.71 -14.74 9.20
N ALA A 492 -2.22 -15.97 9.01
CA ALA A 492 -2.94 -17.18 9.40
C ALA A 492 -3.05 -17.31 10.92
N ASP A 493 -1.97 -17.02 11.66
CA ASP A 493 -1.98 -17.02 13.12
C ASP A 493 -2.95 -15.96 13.67
N ALA A 494 -2.96 -14.77 13.05
CA ALA A 494 -3.91 -13.73 13.42
C ALA A 494 -5.36 -14.17 13.15
N LEU A 495 -5.63 -14.74 11.98
CA LEU A 495 -6.95 -15.24 11.61
C LEU A 495 -7.44 -16.33 12.57
N ALA A 496 -6.58 -17.28 12.93
CA ALA A 496 -6.91 -18.34 13.87
C ALA A 496 -7.21 -17.80 15.28
N ALA A 497 -6.50 -16.76 15.72
CA ALA A 497 -6.69 -16.15 17.02
C ALA A 497 -7.95 -15.27 17.11
N LEU A 498 -8.52 -14.80 15.99
CA LEU A 498 -9.72 -13.96 16.00
C LEU A 498 -10.90 -14.62 16.71
N GLN A 499 -11.12 -15.93 16.55
CA GLN A 499 -12.21 -16.62 17.25
C GLN A 499 -12.06 -16.53 18.77
N THR A 500 -10.84 -16.70 19.29
CA THR A 500 -10.57 -16.54 20.73
C THR A 500 -10.82 -15.10 21.20
N VAL A 501 -10.49 -14.12 20.36
CA VAL A 501 -10.81 -12.70 20.65
C VAL A 501 -12.32 -12.48 20.67
N TYR A 502 -13.07 -13.06 19.72
CA TYR A 502 -14.53 -12.95 19.68
C TYR A 502 -15.18 -13.57 20.91
N ASP A 503 -14.79 -14.79 21.29
CA ASP A 503 -15.30 -15.47 22.49
C ASP A 503 -14.97 -14.67 23.76
N GLY A 504 -13.76 -14.12 23.84
CA GLY A 504 -13.32 -13.25 24.94
C GLY A 504 -14.15 -11.95 25.02
N ALA A 505 -14.37 -11.29 23.88
CA ALA A 505 -15.17 -10.07 23.81
C ALA A 505 -16.64 -10.34 24.20
N HIS A 506 -17.21 -11.47 23.78
CA HIS A 506 -18.55 -11.89 24.21
C HIS A 506 -18.63 -12.11 25.72
N SER A 507 -17.61 -12.72 26.33
CA SER A 507 -17.53 -12.89 27.79
C SER A 507 -17.42 -11.56 28.53
N VAL A 508 -16.61 -10.62 28.03
CA VAL A 508 -16.49 -9.27 28.58
C VAL A 508 -17.82 -8.52 28.49
N LEU A 509 -18.51 -8.57 27.35
CA LEU A 509 -19.83 -7.98 27.18
C LEU A 509 -20.88 -8.60 28.12
N ALA A 510 -20.91 -9.93 28.25
CA ALA A 510 -21.84 -10.63 29.12
C ALA A 510 -21.64 -10.30 30.61
N SER A 511 -20.40 -9.98 30.99
CA SER A 511 -20.05 -9.55 32.36
C SER A 511 -20.13 -8.03 32.57
N GLN A 512 -20.62 -7.27 31.59
CA GLN A 512 -20.69 -5.79 31.61
C GLN A 512 -19.31 -5.13 31.78
N GLY A 513 -18.24 -5.80 31.33
CA GLY A 513 -16.89 -5.27 31.30
C GLY A 513 -16.63 -4.34 30.11
N ASP A 514 -15.45 -3.72 30.10
CA ASP A 514 -15.02 -2.81 29.04
C ASP A 514 -14.50 -3.60 27.82
N VAL A 515 -15.38 -3.81 26.84
CA VAL A 515 -15.02 -4.50 25.59
C VAL A 515 -14.01 -3.69 24.75
N ALA A 516 -14.05 -2.35 24.82
CA ALA A 516 -13.18 -1.50 24.05
C ALA A 516 -11.72 -1.66 24.51
N ASP A 517 -11.50 -1.65 25.83
CA ASP A 517 -10.20 -1.92 26.45
C ASP A 517 -9.70 -3.36 26.17
N PHE A 518 -10.58 -4.36 26.18
CA PHE A 518 -10.23 -5.73 25.77
C PHE A 518 -9.75 -5.78 24.30
N LEU A 519 -10.49 -5.14 23.39
CA LEU A 519 -10.14 -5.10 21.96
C LEU A 519 -8.89 -4.26 21.69
N THR A 520 -8.63 -3.21 22.48
CA THR A 520 -7.35 -2.47 22.45
C THR A 520 -6.19 -3.41 22.74
N ARG A 521 -6.24 -4.20 23.82
CA ARG A 521 -5.18 -5.18 24.13
C ARG A 521 -5.02 -6.26 23.05
N ALA A 522 -6.13 -6.71 22.45
CA ALA A 522 -6.08 -7.66 21.35
C ALA A 522 -5.35 -7.05 20.13
N SER A 523 -5.72 -5.84 19.73
CA SER A 523 -5.06 -5.10 18.63
C SER A 523 -3.57 -4.90 18.90
N HIS A 524 -3.19 -4.54 20.14
CA HIS A 524 -1.78 -4.41 20.54
C HIS A 524 -1.03 -5.73 20.37
N THR A 525 -1.62 -6.83 20.83
CA THR A 525 -1.02 -8.17 20.71
C THR A 525 -0.77 -8.56 19.26
N PHE A 526 -1.72 -8.27 18.36
CA PHE A 526 -1.54 -8.53 16.94
C PHE A 526 -0.44 -7.67 16.33
N ALA A 527 -0.43 -6.36 16.62
CA ALA A 527 0.57 -5.43 16.11
C ALA A 527 1.99 -5.75 16.61
N ASP A 528 2.14 -6.14 17.89
CA ASP A 528 3.42 -6.53 18.48
C ASP A 528 3.97 -7.80 17.82
N LYS A 529 3.10 -8.79 17.53
CA LYS A 529 3.48 -9.98 16.78
C LYS A 529 3.92 -9.64 15.35
N GLY A 530 3.17 -8.78 14.65
CA GLY A 530 3.52 -8.32 13.31
C GLY A 530 4.86 -7.58 13.27
N LEU A 531 5.12 -6.72 14.27
CA LEU A 531 6.38 -5.99 14.39
C LEU A 531 7.56 -6.94 14.64
N ALA A 532 7.41 -7.85 15.60
CA ALA A 532 8.44 -8.84 15.91
C ALA A 532 8.73 -9.76 14.70
N ALA A 533 7.70 -10.15 13.95
CA ALA A 533 7.85 -10.93 12.74
C ALA A 533 8.56 -10.14 11.62
N SER A 534 8.28 -8.84 11.49
CA SER A 534 8.95 -7.96 10.52
C SER A 534 10.45 -7.83 10.81
N HIS A 535 10.84 -7.66 12.09
CA HIS A 535 12.25 -7.66 12.49
C HIS A 535 12.92 -9.00 12.22
N SER A 536 12.29 -10.09 12.65
CA SER A 536 12.81 -11.45 12.44
C SER A 536 12.98 -11.77 10.95
N LEU A 537 12.04 -11.32 10.11
CA LEU A 537 12.09 -11.47 8.67
C LEU A 537 13.25 -10.67 8.08
N PHE A 538 13.44 -9.41 8.49
CA PHE A 538 14.56 -8.60 8.01
C PHE A 538 15.91 -9.27 8.33
N ASP A 539 16.10 -9.72 9.57
CA ASP A 539 17.32 -10.44 10.00
C ASP A 539 17.54 -11.71 9.16
N ALA A 540 16.48 -12.47 8.92
CA ALA A 540 16.53 -13.67 8.08
C ALA A 540 16.87 -13.35 6.61
N LEU A 541 16.33 -12.28 6.04
CA LEU A 541 16.62 -11.86 4.67
C LEU A 541 18.08 -11.46 4.51
N VAL A 542 18.60 -10.63 5.42
CA VAL A 542 20.02 -10.20 5.37
C VAL A 542 20.96 -11.38 5.52
N THR A 543 20.64 -12.30 6.45
CA THR A 543 21.45 -13.49 6.67
C THR A 543 21.47 -14.41 5.44
N ARG A 544 20.32 -14.56 4.76
CA ARG A 544 20.18 -15.49 3.62
C ARG A 544 20.61 -14.90 2.28
N PHE A 545 20.47 -13.60 2.05
CA PHE A 545 20.57 -13.00 0.72
C PHE A 545 21.43 -11.73 0.72
N HIS A 546 22.75 -11.86 0.59
CA HIS A 546 23.68 -10.73 0.56
C HIS A 546 24.79 -10.94 -0.47
N ASP A 547 25.32 -9.83 -1.01
CA ASP A 547 26.49 -9.81 -1.89
C ASP A 547 26.42 -10.79 -3.08
N GLY A 548 25.23 -10.98 -3.66
CA GLY A 548 24.99 -11.92 -4.75
C GLY A 548 25.05 -13.40 -4.35
N SER A 549 24.96 -13.70 -3.05
CA SER A 549 25.01 -15.04 -2.47
C SER A 549 23.69 -15.42 -1.80
N ILE A 550 23.36 -16.70 -1.87
CA ILE A 550 22.29 -17.36 -1.14
C ILE A 550 22.95 -18.25 -0.09
N VAL A 551 22.70 -17.95 1.18
CA VAL A 551 23.20 -18.75 2.30
C VAL A 551 22.08 -19.64 2.84
N SER A 552 22.34 -20.95 2.93
CA SER A 552 21.41 -21.95 3.45
C SER A 552 22.07 -22.81 4.55
N ASP A 553 21.26 -23.69 5.16
CA ASP A 553 21.72 -24.63 6.20
C ASP A 553 22.28 -23.91 7.45
N LEU A 554 21.67 -22.77 7.80
CA LEU A 554 22.11 -21.87 8.86
C LEU A 554 22.11 -22.49 10.28
N THR A 555 21.43 -23.63 10.45
CA THR A 555 21.37 -24.37 11.72
C THR A 555 22.35 -25.55 11.77
N GLU A 556 23.00 -25.88 10.66
CA GLU A 556 23.92 -27.00 10.55
C GLU A 556 25.35 -26.59 10.94
N ALA A 557 26.20 -27.58 11.24
CA ALA A 557 27.61 -27.34 11.59
C ALA A 557 28.42 -26.70 10.45
N SER A 558 27.92 -26.79 9.21
CA SER A 558 28.47 -26.12 8.04
C SER A 558 27.31 -25.58 7.21
N PHE A 559 27.37 -24.30 6.85
CA PHE A 559 26.38 -23.66 5.99
C PHE A 559 26.81 -23.77 4.52
N THR A 560 25.84 -23.66 3.62
CA THR A 560 26.07 -23.64 2.18
C THR A 560 26.01 -22.21 1.67
N VAL A 561 26.94 -21.85 0.77
CA VAL A 561 26.91 -20.59 0.02
C VAL A 561 26.78 -20.90 -1.46
N ALA A 562 25.69 -20.46 -2.07
CA ALA A 562 25.46 -20.55 -3.50
C ALA A 562 25.47 -19.15 -4.13
N SER A 563 26.03 -19.01 -5.33
CA SER A 563 25.87 -17.76 -6.08
C SER A 563 24.44 -17.65 -6.60
N MET A 564 23.84 -16.47 -6.50
CA MET A 564 22.54 -16.17 -7.12
C MET A 564 22.60 -16.33 -8.64
N GLY A 565 23.72 -15.92 -9.25
CA GLY A 565 23.95 -15.92 -10.68
C GLY A 565 23.05 -14.95 -11.46
N TYR A 566 23.58 -14.37 -12.54
CA TYR A 566 22.75 -13.63 -13.49
C TYR A 566 22.05 -14.60 -14.45
N PRO A 567 20.75 -14.43 -14.73
CA PRO A 567 20.08 -15.23 -15.76
C PRO A 567 20.72 -14.99 -17.13
N GLN A 568 20.89 -16.06 -17.92
CA GLN A 568 21.41 -15.97 -19.30
C GLN A 568 20.67 -14.91 -20.13
N SER A 569 19.34 -14.94 -20.08
CA SER A 569 18.50 -13.99 -20.83
C SER A 569 18.71 -12.54 -20.42
N TRP A 570 19.15 -12.26 -19.19
CA TRP A 570 19.52 -10.93 -18.75
C TRP A 570 20.92 -10.56 -19.26
N LEU A 571 21.90 -11.48 -19.16
CA LEU A 571 23.25 -11.29 -19.69
C LEU A 571 23.25 -10.99 -21.19
N ASP A 572 22.43 -11.72 -21.96
CA ASP A 572 22.26 -11.48 -23.41
C ASP A 572 21.71 -10.07 -23.67
N ARG A 573 20.73 -9.62 -22.88
CA ARG A 573 20.09 -8.30 -23.06
C ARG A 573 20.99 -7.14 -22.69
N VAL A 574 21.89 -7.31 -21.73
CA VAL A 574 22.84 -6.26 -21.33
C VAL A 574 24.12 -6.26 -22.16
N GLY A 575 24.19 -7.10 -23.21
CA GLY A 575 25.34 -7.16 -24.10
C GLY A 575 26.59 -7.75 -23.43
N TYR A 576 26.41 -8.64 -22.44
CA TYR A 576 27.55 -9.25 -21.73
C TYR A 576 28.48 -10.03 -22.68
N TYR A 577 27.93 -10.55 -23.78
CA TYR A 577 28.67 -11.28 -24.82
C TYR A 577 28.90 -10.47 -26.10
N ASP A 578 28.81 -9.14 -26.08
CA ASP A 578 29.09 -8.32 -27.27
C ASP A 578 30.59 -8.36 -27.61
N ASP A 579 30.91 -8.89 -28.80
CA ASP A 579 32.26 -9.09 -29.30
C ASP A 579 33.08 -7.79 -29.39
N ASN A 580 32.43 -6.62 -29.42
CA ASN A 580 33.08 -5.30 -29.42
C ASN A 580 33.60 -4.87 -28.03
N ILE A 581 33.13 -5.51 -26.96
CA ILE A 581 33.54 -5.25 -25.56
C ILE A 581 34.53 -6.33 -25.09
N THR A 582 34.50 -7.52 -25.70
CA THR A 582 35.60 -8.49 -25.57
C THR A 582 36.81 -8.01 -26.36
N THR A 583 37.54 -7.03 -25.82
CA THR A 583 38.99 -7.02 -26.03
C THR A 583 39.47 -8.43 -25.76
N SER A 584 40.15 -9.00 -26.75
CA SER A 584 40.87 -10.27 -26.68
C SER A 584 41.61 -10.39 -25.35
N GLN A 585 40.95 -10.94 -24.32
CA GLN A 585 41.65 -11.55 -23.23
C GLN A 585 42.09 -12.89 -23.80
N SER A 586 43.31 -12.88 -24.33
CA SER A 586 44.19 -14.03 -24.13
C SER A 586 43.95 -14.47 -22.70
N MET A 587 43.31 -15.63 -22.53
CA MET A 587 43.30 -16.28 -21.24
C MET A 587 44.77 -16.42 -20.87
N ASP A 588 45.24 -15.62 -19.92
CA ASP A 588 46.47 -15.95 -19.21
C ASP A 588 46.17 -17.31 -18.58
N GLU A 589 46.76 -18.36 -19.16
CA GLU A 589 46.70 -19.76 -18.72
C GLU A 589 47.31 -19.98 -17.33
N ASN A 590 47.45 -18.95 -16.51
CA ASN A 590 48.13 -19.00 -15.21
C ASN A 590 47.21 -19.25 -14.02
N CYS A 591 45.91 -19.52 -14.22
CA CYS A 591 45.04 -19.94 -13.12
C CYS A 591 44.09 -21.09 -13.45
N ASN A 592 44.42 -21.90 -14.46
CA ASN A 592 43.96 -23.28 -14.50
C ASN A 592 45.08 -24.15 -13.93
N VAL A 593 44.94 -24.58 -12.67
CA VAL A 593 45.64 -25.78 -12.22
C VAL A 593 45.01 -26.96 -12.96
N TYR A 594 45.39 -27.14 -14.23
CA TYR A 594 45.34 -28.45 -14.84
C TYR A 594 46.30 -29.30 -14.03
N LEU A 595 45.74 -30.14 -13.15
CA LEU A 595 46.40 -31.36 -12.75
C LEU A 595 46.61 -32.17 -14.04
N SER A 596 47.74 -31.91 -14.71
CA SER A 596 48.15 -32.70 -15.86
C SER A 596 48.12 -34.17 -15.42
N GLY A 597 47.56 -35.05 -16.27
CA GLY A 597 47.50 -36.48 -16.00
C GLY A 597 48.86 -37.08 -15.64
N SER A 598 49.94 -36.40 -15.99
CA SER A 598 51.33 -36.66 -15.59
C SER A 598 51.58 -36.52 -14.08
N ILE A 599 51.01 -35.52 -13.40
CA ILE A 599 51.16 -35.30 -11.95
C ILE A 599 50.33 -36.32 -11.17
N VAL A 600 49.08 -36.56 -11.58
CA VAL A 600 48.24 -37.60 -10.98
C VAL A 600 48.85 -38.99 -11.20
N GLY A 601 49.35 -39.26 -12.41
CA GLY A 601 50.06 -40.50 -12.73
C GLY A 601 51.33 -40.69 -11.89
N SER A 602 52.13 -39.63 -11.71
CA SER A 602 53.34 -39.68 -10.88
C SER A 602 53.02 -39.92 -9.40
N PHE A 603 51.92 -39.32 -8.90
CA PHE A 603 51.47 -39.53 -7.52
C PHE A 603 50.93 -40.94 -7.31
N CYS A 604 50.15 -41.48 -8.24
CA CYS A 604 49.68 -42.87 -8.20
C CYS A 604 50.83 -43.87 -8.26
N VAL A 605 51.85 -43.63 -9.09
CA VAL A 605 53.06 -44.48 -9.16
C VAL A 605 53.84 -44.41 -7.84
N LEU A 606 54.00 -43.24 -7.24
CA LEU A 606 54.67 -43.10 -5.93
C LEU A 606 53.93 -43.83 -4.81
N VAL A 607 52.60 -43.77 -4.79
CA VAL A 607 51.78 -44.51 -3.80
C VAL A 607 51.91 -46.01 -4.00
N VAL A 608 51.87 -46.50 -5.25
CA VAL A 608 52.05 -47.94 -5.54
C VAL A 608 53.46 -48.42 -5.19
N LEU A 609 54.50 -47.63 -5.48
CA LEU A 609 55.88 -47.94 -5.10
C LEU A 609 56.08 -47.91 -3.59
N ALA A 610 55.45 -46.98 -2.87
CA ALA A 610 55.50 -46.92 -1.41
C ALA A 610 54.79 -48.12 -0.76
N LEU A 611 53.63 -48.53 -1.27
CA LEU A 611 52.91 -49.72 -0.80
C LEU A 611 53.67 -51.01 -1.12
N ALA A 612 54.26 -51.12 -2.31
CA ALA A 612 55.10 -52.26 -2.68
C ALA A 612 56.39 -52.33 -1.84
N GLY A 613 57.02 -51.18 -1.58
CA GLY A 613 58.18 -51.06 -0.70
C GLY A 613 57.85 -51.44 0.75
N GLY A 614 56.73 -50.95 1.28
CA GLY A 614 56.23 -51.30 2.62
C GLY A 614 55.91 -52.80 2.74
N PHE A 615 55.27 -53.39 1.73
CA PHE A 615 54.99 -54.83 1.70
C PHE A 615 56.28 -55.66 1.63
N HIS A 616 57.26 -55.26 0.82
CA HIS A 616 58.53 -55.98 0.70
C HIS A 616 59.38 -55.88 1.98
N LEU A 617 59.44 -54.70 2.61
CA LEU A 617 60.09 -54.50 3.91
C LEU A 617 59.39 -55.29 5.03
N GLY A 618 58.05 -55.31 5.03
CA GLY A 618 57.25 -56.11 5.97
C GLY A 618 57.51 -57.62 5.83
N GLN A 619 57.61 -58.14 4.59
CA GLN A 619 57.97 -59.54 4.37
C GLN A 619 59.42 -59.86 4.76
N ARG A 620 60.35 -58.93 4.60
CA ARG A 620 61.75 -59.08 5.08
C ARG A 620 61.84 -59.09 6.60
N ALA A 621 61.10 -58.21 7.29
CA ALA A 621 61.02 -58.20 8.75
C ALA A 621 60.42 -59.50 9.30
N ASN A 622 59.37 -60.03 8.67
CA ASN A 622 58.75 -61.29 9.07
C ASN A 622 59.64 -62.53 8.83
N ARG A 623 60.58 -62.46 7.89
CA ARG A 623 61.59 -63.53 7.67
C ARG A 623 62.77 -63.45 8.65
N MET A 624 63.04 -62.30 9.26
CA MET A 624 64.13 -62.12 10.24
C MET A 624 63.67 -62.16 11.71
N GLY A 625 62.37 -62.08 11.98
CA GLY A 625 61.77 -62.14 13.32
C GLY A 625 61.28 -63.54 13.73
N LYS A 626 62.16 -64.55 13.74
CA LYS A 626 61.91 -65.82 14.45
C LYS A 626 62.94 -66.00 15.56
N THR A 627 62.78 -65.25 16.65
CA THR A 627 63.38 -65.58 17.95
C THR A 627 62.32 -65.41 19.04
N LYS A 628 62.15 -66.49 19.81
CA LYS A 628 61.14 -66.75 20.83
C LYS A 628 61.16 -65.73 21.98
N ARG A 629 59.97 -65.43 22.52
CA ARG A 629 59.56 -65.29 23.94
C ARG A 629 58.21 -64.58 23.93
N GLY A 630 57.14 -64.97 24.62
CA GLY A 630 56.94 -65.86 25.77
C GLY A 630 55.75 -65.27 26.52
N TYR A 631 54.68 -66.04 26.69
CA TYR A 631 53.43 -65.63 27.34
C TYR A 631 53.65 -65.18 28.80
N ALA A 632 52.85 -64.23 29.27
CA ALA A 632 52.50 -64.10 30.68
C ALA A 632 51.02 -63.70 30.82
N TYR A 633 50.26 -64.64 31.37
CA TYR A 633 48.92 -64.50 31.96
C TYR A 633 49.07 -63.85 33.35
N ILE A 634 48.20 -62.92 33.74
CA ILE A 634 47.86 -62.66 35.15
C ILE A 634 46.35 -62.42 35.25
N GLN A 635 45.78 -63.00 36.30
CA GLN A 635 44.37 -63.13 36.69
C GLN A 635 43.63 -61.80 36.91
#